data_AF-A0A2E8L0X5-F1
#
_entry.id   AF-A0A2E8L0X5-F1
#
_cell.length_a   1.000
_cell.length_b   1.000
_cell.length_c   1.000
_cell.angle_alpha   90.00
_cell.angle_beta   90.00
_cell.angle_gamma   90.00
#
_symmetry.space_group_name_H-M   'P 1'
#
loop_
_entity.id
_entity.type
_entity.pdbx_description
1 polymer ?
#
loop_
_entity_poly.entity_id
_entity_poly.type
_entity_poly.pdbx_seq_one_letter_code
_entity_poly.pdbx_strand_id
1 'polypeptide(L)'
;MSTQQALREPPRTATQSAAASSDAGSLPLLNLASGREAVLDYFENTWALTEQLFSSLATDEAYYVRPYHKTRHPLVFYYAHPVCFYVNKMLVSGLIDKPVNQEFELLFETGVDEMNWDDLHDGEQDVWPELDQVRQYRDAVYELVRQVIRTHPSLDKPITMASSAWSLAMGFEHERIHLETSSVLIRELPLEYVKEPDVWPDWLTAPAVQNYEPVEGADYPTNELLEVAPTRVSLGKPNGWPTFGWDNEYGQDHREVNSFQASKFLISNGEYFRFVRAGGYEQRRYWSESGWGWRQFRNVKWPTFWVQDGPAGSHRYKLRTTFSEIPMQWSWPAVVNYYEAKAYCAWLTEQDEAKMPYRLLQESEHLAIRDPALSAAIDFEPGAAEQIDLDCVMAPSSAPTINHNLRYGSEGAVDALHANERGFHDTFGNVWQWCEDPFHPLPEFKIHPYYTDFSTPCFDGEHQMILGGSFISTGDEASIWSRFHFRPHFFQHAGFRVVLDTGVEGKKGDKYDTDELVNQYLLFHYGSLAEQQDEALATRIEFPAVVNLIDRTVELMNQFAPRRIKALDLGCAVGRSTFELARTFDSVVGLDYSDAFIDAAEHLRQRRSLAYKRWDTGTHYTALKASIDEEIDRERIGFVQGDAANLAGAPMVQNDEQYDAILLSNLMCRLSAPVQCLQQFNESDRYLKSGGILVISSPNTWMAQYTDPARFLDGADSDETLAALGECLPGFELLHEEDLPFTIREHRRKYEYIIAQVSVWRKL
;
A
#
# COMPACT_ATOMS: atom_id res chain seq x y z
N MET A 1 -35.71 -14.17 -70.32
CA MET A 1 -34.71 -13.13 -70.06
C MET A 1 -35.01 -12.55 -68.70
N SER A 2 -34.24 -13.00 -67.70
CA SER A 2 -34.31 -12.62 -66.29
C SER A 2 -32.98 -11.98 -65.98
N THR A 3 -32.99 -10.79 -65.38
CA THR A 3 -31.77 -10.11 -64.93
C THR A 3 -31.89 -9.94 -63.42
N GLN A 4 -31.14 -10.78 -62.70
CA GLN A 4 -30.95 -10.75 -61.26
C GLN A 4 -30.25 -9.45 -60.87
N GLN A 5 -30.86 -8.71 -59.95
CA GLN A 5 -30.23 -7.61 -59.24
C GLN A 5 -29.67 -8.19 -57.94
N ALA A 6 -28.36 -8.42 -57.91
CA ALA A 6 -27.64 -8.87 -56.72
C ALA A 6 -27.65 -7.73 -55.69
N LEU A 7 -28.33 -7.95 -54.57
CA LEU A 7 -28.22 -7.15 -53.36
C LEU A 7 -26.78 -7.31 -52.85
N ARG A 8 -26.02 -6.21 -52.84
CA ARG A 8 -24.74 -6.13 -52.13
C ARG A 8 -25.07 -6.08 -50.64
N GLU A 9 -24.60 -7.07 -49.89
CA GLU A 9 -24.54 -7.00 -48.43
C GLU A 9 -23.67 -5.81 -48.00
N PRO A 10 -24.00 -5.14 -46.88
CA PRO A 10 -23.16 -4.10 -46.31
C PRO A 10 -21.83 -4.72 -45.83
N PRO A 11 -20.73 -3.93 -45.79
CA PRO A 11 -19.46 -4.41 -45.26
C PRO A 11 -19.63 -4.80 -43.78
N ARG A 12 -19.15 -5.98 -43.41
CA ARG A 12 -19.09 -6.43 -42.01
C ARG A 12 -18.23 -5.44 -41.22
N THR A 13 -18.75 -4.91 -40.11
CA THR A 13 -18.01 -4.10 -39.15
C THR A 13 -16.98 -4.97 -38.41
N ALA A 14 -15.86 -4.39 -37.97
CA ALA A 14 -14.78 -5.09 -37.26
C ALA A 14 -15.29 -5.85 -36.01
N THR A 15 -16.35 -5.34 -35.37
CA THR A 15 -17.08 -5.99 -34.27
C THR A 15 -17.61 -7.39 -34.55
N GLN A 16 -17.85 -7.77 -35.82
CA GLN A 16 -18.25 -9.14 -36.19
C GLN A 16 -17.08 -10.03 -36.59
N SER A 17 -15.88 -9.47 -36.80
CA SER A 17 -14.69 -10.19 -37.24
C SER A 17 -13.84 -10.70 -36.08
N ALA A 18 -13.97 -10.12 -34.88
CA ALA A 18 -13.26 -10.56 -33.67
C ALA A 18 -13.85 -11.85 -33.05
N ALA A 19 -15.08 -12.24 -33.44
CA ALA A 19 -15.80 -13.39 -32.88
C ALA A 19 -15.32 -14.77 -33.39
N ALA A 20 -14.08 -14.89 -33.90
CA ALA A 20 -13.60 -16.10 -34.59
C ALA A 20 -12.51 -16.89 -33.84
N SER A 21 -12.11 -16.53 -32.62
CA SER A 21 -11.36 -17.42 -31.73
C SER A 21 -12.31 -18.11 -30.75
N SER A 22 -12.39 -19.43 -30.83
CA SER A 22 -13.37 -20.28 -30.15
C SER A 22 -13.13 -20.54 -28.65
N ASP A 23 -12.29 -19.76 -27.97
CA ASP A 23 -12.08 -19.91 -26.52
C ASP A 23 -12.29 -18.56 -25.82
N ALA A 24 -13.20 -18.54 -24.85
CA ALA A 24 -13.62 -17.38 -24.06
C ALA A 24 -12.54 -16.82 -23.10
N GLY A 25 -11.29 -17.26 -23.24
CA GLY A 25 -10.23 -17.10 -22.25
C GLY A 25 -9.07 -16.22 -22.70
N SER A 26 -8.30 -15.75 -21.73
CA SER A 26 -7.06 -15.01 -22.01
C SER A 26 -5.99 -15.94 -22.57
N LEU A 27 -5.24 -15.43 -23.55
CA LEU A 27 -3.97 -16.05 -23.94
C LEU A 27 -2.96 -15.98 -22.77
N PRO A 28 -1.96 -16.88 -22.73
CA PRO A 28 -0.82 -16.76 -21.83
C PRO A 28 -0.12 -15.41 -22.01
N LEU A 29 0.50 -14.92 -20.93
CA LEU A 29 1.23 -13.65 -20.93
C LEU A 29 2.30 -13.65 -22.04
N LEU A 30 2.38 -12.53 -22.75
CA LEU A 30 3.21 -12.37 -23.94
C LEU A 30 4.70 -12.52 -23.61
N ASN A 31 5.31 -13.59 -24.15
CA ASN A 31 6.75 -13.67 -24.26
C ASN A 31 7.25 -12.72 -25.37
N LEU A 32 7.99 -11.70 -24.96
CA LEU A 32 8.48 -10.59 -25.79
C LEU A 32 9.52 -11.02 -26.85
N ALA A 33 10.00 -12.26 -26.80
CA ALA A 33 10.87 -12.85 -27.82
C ALA A 33 10.12 -13.68 -28.88
N SER A 34 8.81 -13.89 -28.74
CA SER A 34 8.01 -14.76 -29.63
C SER A 34 7.70 -14.18 -31.01
N GLY A 35 8.12 -12.93 -31.27
CA GLY A 35 8.03 -12.30 -32.57
C GLY A 35 6.63 -11.79 -32.93
N ARG A 36 6.52 -11.31 -34.17
CA ARG A 36 5.43 -10.47 -34.66
C ARG A 36 4.03 -11.08 -34.54
N GLU A 37 3.88 -12.35 -34.90
CA GLU A 37 2.58 -13.03 -34.88
C GLU A 37 2.09 -13.20 -33.44
N ALA A 38 2.96 -13.58 -32.49
CA ALA A 38 2.57 -13.70 -31.09
C ALA A 38 2.15 -12.35 -30.48
N VAL A 39 2.83 -11.26 -30.85
CA VAL A 39 2.45 -9.89 -30.44
C VAL A 39 1.09 -9.52 -31.00
N LEU A 40 0.81 -9.88 -32.26
CA LEU A 40 -0.48 -9.62 -32.91
C LEU A 40 -1.61 -10.44 -32.27
N ASP A 41 -1.40 -11.73 -32.04
CA ASP A 41 -2.37 -12.61 -31.40
C ASP A 41 -2.71 -12.13 -29.99
N TYR A 42 -1.69 -11.72 -29.22
CA TYR A 42 -1.89 -11.19 -27.87
C TYR A 42 -2.67 -9.87 -27.89
N PHE A 43 -2.35 -8.95 -28.80
CA PHE A 43 -3.12 -7.72 -28.99
C PHE A 43 -4.59 -8.00 -29.36
N GLU A 44 -4.83 -8.85 -30.36
CA GLU A 44 -6.17 -9.18 -30.83
C GLU A 44 -6.98 -9.90 -29.73
N ASN A 45 -6.34 -10.75 -28.91
CA ASN A 45 -6.97 -11.35 -27.73
C ASN A 45 -7.29 -10.33 -26.63
N THR A 46 -6.33 -9.46 -26.25
CA THR A 46 -6.56 -8.39 -25.27
C THR A 46 -7.77 -7.52 -25.68
N TRP A 47 -7.81 -7.10 -26.95
CA TRP A 47 -8.92 -6.32 -27.48
C TRP A 47 -10.25 -7.10 -27.45
N ALA A 48 -10.22 -8.39 -27.82
CA ALA A 48 -11.41 -9.24 -27.80
C ALA A 48 -11.97 -9.45 -26.39
N LEU A 49 -11.11 -9.58 -25.36
CA LEU A 49 -11.54 -9.67 -23.96
C LEU A 49 -12.27 -8.40 -23.52
N THR A 50 -11.75 -7.21 -23.87
CA THR A 50 -12.42 -5.94 -23.61
C THR A 50 -13.78 -5.90 -24.32
N GLU A 51 -13.85 -6.22 -25.61
CA GLU A 51 -15.12 -6.24 -26.35
C GLU A 51 -16.12 -7.24 -25.77
N GLN A 52 -15.66 -8.42 -25.33
CA GLN A 52 -16.48 -9.44 -24.68
C GLN A 52 -17.06 -8.91 -23.36
N LEU A 53 -16.25 -8.29 -22.49
CA LEU A 53 -16.73 -7.69 -21.25
C LEU A 53 -17.72 -6.56 -21.52
N PHE A 54 -17.42 -5.63 -22.43
CA PHE A 54 -18.31 -4.50 -22.75
C PHE A 54 -19.59 -4.91 -23.49
N SER A 55 -19.60 -6.09 -24.13
CA SER A 55 -20.83 -6.66 -24.70
C SER A 55 -21.89 -7.02 -23.64
N SER A 56 -21.50 -7.06 -22.36
CA SER A 56 -22.40 -7.21 -21.22
C SER A 56 -23.32 -6.01 -21.01
N LEU A 57 -22.99 -4.84 -21.57
CA LEU A 57 -23.84 -3.65 -21.43
C LEU A 57 -25.10 -3.82 -22.27
N ALA A 58 -26.25 -3.75 -21.60
CA ALA A 58 -27.55 -4.05 -22.20
C ALA A 58 -28.05 -2.94 -23.14
N THR A 59 -27.59 -1.70 -22.93
CA THR A 59 -28.00 -0.50 -23.67
C THR A 59 -26.82 0.46 -23.84
N ASP A 60 -26.88 1.33 -24.86
CA ASP A 60 -25.87 2.38 -25.04
C ASP A 60 -25.87 3.38 -23.85
N GLU A 61 -27.01 3.57 -23.17
CA GLU A 61 -27.12 4.39 -21.95
C GLU A 61 -26.21 3.90 -20.83
N ALA A 62 -26.02 2.58 -20.70
CA ALA A 62 -25.19 1.97 -19.67
C ALA A 62 -23.73 2.48 -19.69
N TYR A 63 -23.21 2.87 -20.85
CA TYR A 63 -21.86 3.44 -20.99
C TYR A 63 -21.72 4.79 -20.27
N TYR A 64 -22.82 5.51 -20.06
CA TYR A 64 -22.81 6.87 -19.52
C TYR A 64 -23.30 6.93 -18.07
N VAL A 65 -23.81 5.83 -17.51
CA VAL A 65 -24.21 5.74 -16.11
C VAL A 65 -22.96 5.83 -15.24
N ARG A 66 -22.95 6.81 -14.31
CA ARG A 66 -21.88 6.90 -13.30
C ARG A 66 -22.12 5.91 -12.17
N PRO A 67 -21.07 5.32 -11.60
CA PRO A 67 -21.16 4.51 -10.39
C PRO A 67 -21.80 5.29 -9.23
N TYR A 68 -22.55 4.59 -8.37
CA TYR A 68 -23.34 5.22 -7.29
C TYR A 68 -22.49 6.03 -6.30
N HIS A 69 -21.22 5.65 -6.11
CA HIS A 69 -20.30 6.31 -5.20
C HIS A 69 -19.67 7.58 -5.80
N LYS A 70 -19.78 7.78 -7.12
CA LYS A 70 -19.25 8.92 -7.91
C LYS A 70 -17.74 9.16 -7.82
N THR A 71 -16.98 8.15 -7.38
CA THR A 71 -15.50 8.24 -7.26
C THR A 71 -14.75 7.78 -8.52
N ARG A 72 -15.51 7.50 -9.58
CA ARG A 72 -15.05 6.91 -10.84
C ARG A 72 -15.87 7.48 -11.98
N HIS A 73 -15.26 7.55 -13.16
CA HIS A 73 -15.92 7.96 -14.39
C HIS A 73 -16.96 6.92 -14.87
N PRO A 74 -17.86 7.29 -15.80
CA PRO A 74 -18.73 6.32 -16.45
C PRO A 74 -17.95 5.40 -17.40
N LEU A 75 -18.52 4.25 -17.75
CA LEU A 75 -17.86 3.21 -18.54
C LEU A 75 -17.38 3.65 -19.94
N VAL A 76 -17.94 4.70 -20.53
CA VAL A 76 -17.44 5.29 -21.79
C VAL A 76 -15.99 5.76 -21.67
N PHE A 77 -15.58 6.26 -20.49
CA PHE A 77 -14.19 6.59 -20.22
C PHE A 77 -13.32 5.33 -20.29
N TYR A 78 -13.69 4.29 -19.55
CA TYR A 78 -12.96 3.02 -19.51
C TYR A 78 -12.96 2.27 -20.85
N TYR A 79 -13.94 2.54 -21.72
CA TYR A 79 -13.98 2.02 -23.08
C TYR A 79 -13.03 2.78 -24.03
N ALA A 80 -12.74 4.06 -23.80
CA ALA A 80 -11.90 4.86 -24.70
C ALA A 80 -10.45 5.05 -24.18
N HIS A 81 -10.28 5.19 -22.87
CA HIS A 81 -9.03 5.53 -22.21
C HIS A 81 -7.88 4.55 -22.52
N PRO A 82 -8.05 3.21 -22.41
CA PRO A 82 -6.98 2.28 -22.78
C PRO A 82 -6.54 2.43 -24.24
N VAL A 83 -7.48 2.78 -25.12
CA VAL A 83 -7.22 2.99 -26.55
C VAL A 83 -6.42 4.26 -26.80
N CYS A 84 -6.77 5.36 -26.12
CA CYS A 84 -5.96 6.57 -26.12
C CYS A 84 -4.55 6.33 -25.56
N PHE A 85 -4.44 5.50 -24.53
CA PHE A 85 -3.17 5.13 -23.92
C PHE A 85 -2.21 4.49 -24.94
N TYR A 86 -2.67 3.55 -25.79
CA TYR A 86 -1.82 3.02 -26.88
C TYR A 86 -1.25 4.13 -27.74
N VAL A 87 -2.09 5.05 -28.23
CA VAL A 87 -1.65 6.14 -29.11
C VAL A 87 -0.64 7.03 -28.39
N ASN A 88 -0.94 7.44 -27.16
CA ASN A 88 -0.08 8.32 -26.37
C ASN A 88 1.29 7.67 -26.11
N LYS A 89 1.34 6.40 -25.70
CA LYS A 89 2.61 5.72 -25.42
C LYS A 89 3.39 5.38 -26.69
N MET A 90 2.72 5.08 -27.81
CA MET A 90 3.39 4.93 -29.10
C MET A 90 3.97 6.25 -29.62
N LEU A 91 3.32 7.40 -29.36
CA LEU A 91 3.86 8.72 -29.65
C LEU A 91 5.11 9.00 -28.80
N VAL A 92 5.03 8.78 -27.49
CA VAL A 92 6.14 8.99 -26.55
C VAL A 92 7.35 8.12 -26.91
N SER A 93 7.13 6.87 -27.33
CA SER A 93 8.20 5.96 -27.72
C SER A 93 8.73 6.19 -29.15
N GLY A 94 8.05 7.03 -29.94
CA GLY A 94 8.37 7.28 -31.34
C GLY A 94 8.03 6.11 -32.28
N LEU A 95 7.10 5.24 -31.88
CA LEU A 95 6.60 4.14 -32.70
C LEU A 95 5.59 4.63 -33.76
N ILE A 96 4.95 5.77 -33.50
CA ILE A 96 4.15 6.55 -34.45
C ILE A 96 4.49 8.04 -34.31
N ASP A 97 4.23 8.81 -35.37
CA ASP A 97 4.62 10.22 -35.43
C ASP A 97 3.44 11.20 -35.22
N LYS A 98 2.19 10.70 -35.25
CA LYS A 98 0.99 11.54 -35.24
C LYS A 98 -0.16 10.93 -34.43
N PRO A 99 -0.98 11.78 -33.80
CA PRO A 99 -2.23 11.37 -33.16
C PRO A 99 -3.22 10.78 -34.17
N VAL A 100 -4.17 9.96 -33.70
CA VAL A 100 -5.31 9.47 -34.48
C VAL A 100 -6.48 10.44 -34.37
N ASN A 101 -6.80 10.86 -33.15
CA ASN A 101 -7.77 11.89 -32.82
C ASN A 101 -7.28 12.66 -31.59
N GLN A 102 -6.64 13.80 -31.84
CA GLN A 102 -6.01 14.61 -30.79
C GLN A 102 -7.01 15.09 -29.72
N GLU A 103 -8.27 15.35 -30.08
CA GLU A 103 -9.29 15.77 -29.11
C GLU A 103 -9.63 14.64 -28.14
N PHE A 104 -9.78 13.42 -28.64
CA PHE A 104 -10.06 12.25 -27.80
C PHE A 104 -8.85 11.87 -26.96
N GLU A 105 -7.67 11.91 -27.57
CA GLU A 105 -6.43 11.59 -26.88
C GLU A 105 -6.16 12.55 -25.72
N LEU A 106 -6.52 13.83 -25.82
CA LEU A 106 -6.48 14.77 -24.70
C LEU A 106 -7.61 14.53 -23.68
N LEU A 107 -8.83 14.27 -24.16
CA LEU A 107 -10.00 14.08 -23.29
C LEU A 107 -9.86 12.86 -22.38
N PHE A 108 -9.30 11.78 -22.92
CA PHE A 108 -9.14 10.52 -22.21
C PHE A 108 -7.70 10.27 -21.73
N GLU A 109 -6.77 11.25 -21.78
CA GLU A 109 -5.38 11.04 -21.30
C GLU A 109 -5.27 11.00 -19.77
N THR A 110 -6.04 11.81 -19.06
CA THR A 110 -5.91 11.94 -17.60
C THR A 110 -6.50 10.72 -16.89
N GLY A 111 -5.64 9.95 -16.21
CA GLY A 111 -6.06 8.92 -15.27
C GLY A 111 -6.71 9.53 -14.03
N VAL A 112 -7.70 8.84 -13.45
CA VAL A 112 -8.42 9.32 -12.27
C VAL A 112 -8.21 8.37 -11.11
N ASP A 113 -7.28 8.74 -10.23
CA ASP A 113 -7.32 8.32 -8.83
C ASP A 113 -7.61 9.53 -7.96
N GLU A 114 -8.79 9.50 -7.35
CA GLU A 114 -9.19 10.49 -6.37
C GLU A 114 -8.37 10.32 -5.10
N MET A 115 -8.04 11.43 -4.46
CA MET A 115 -7.15 11.43 -3.30
C MET A 115 -7.91 11.08 -2.01
N ASN A 116 -9.21 11.39 -1.93
CA ASN A 116 -10.05 11.15 -0.77
C ASN A 116 -11.40 10.49 -1.11
N TRP A 117 -12.01 9.81 -0.13
CA TRP A 117 -13.30 9.12 -0.31
C TRP A 117 -14.50 10.06 -0.50
N ASP A 118 -14.33 11.36 -0.25
CA ASP A 118 -15.27 12.46 -0.43
C ASP A 118 -14.89 13.43 -1.57
N ASP A 119 -13.85 13.14 -2.37
CA ASP A 119 -13.53 13.86 -3.61
C ASP A 119 -14.54 13.50 -4.71
N LEU A 120 -15.80 13.92 -4.52
CA LEU A 120 -16.84 13.74 -5.52
C LEU A 120 -16.48 14.56 -6.75
N HIS A 121 -16.33 13.92 -7.92
CA HIS A 121 -16.29 14.61 -9.22
C HIS A 121 -17.66 15.24 -9.55
N ASP A 122 -18.03 16.29 -8.82
CA ASP A 122 -19.21 17.09 -9.09
C ASP A 122 -18.83 18.22 -10.09
N GLY A 123 -19.12 18.02 -11.38
CA GLY A 123 -19.52 19.12 -12.27
C GLY A 123 -18.66 19.52 -13.47
N GLU A 124 -17.51 18.91 -13.80
CA GLU A 124 -16.67 19.42 -14.91
C GLU A 124 -16.53 18.51 -16.16
N GLN A 125 -16.89 17.23 -16.12
CA GLN A 125 -16.88 16.32 -17.29
C GLN A 125 -18.20 15.55 -17.48
N ASP A 126 -19.27 16.29 -17.77
CA ASP A 126 -20.58 15.71 -18.10
C ASP A 126 -20.82 15.54 -19.61
N VAL A 127 -19.89 16.00 -20.47
CA VAL A 127 -20.02 15.89 -21.93
C VAL A 127 -19.03 14.88 -22.46
N TRP A 128 -19.46 13.62 -22.51
CA TRP A 128 -18.73 12.54 -23.18
C TRP A 128 -19.08 12.50 -24.68
N PRO A 129 -18.17 12.05 -25.55
CA PRO A 129 -18.47 11.90 -26.97
C PRO A 129 -19.59 10.87 -27.22
N GLU A 130 -20.25 11.00 -28.36
CA GLU A 130 -21.26 10.02 -28.79
C GLU A 130 -20.60 8.65 -28.99
N LEU A 131 -21.29 7.58 -28.57
CA LEU A 131 -20.70 6.24 -28.52
C LEU A 131 -20.25 5.75 -29.89
N ASP A 132 -20.95 6.13 -30.97
CA ASP A 132 -20.56 5.82 -32.34
C ASP A 132 -19.23 6.49 -32.74
N GLN A 133 -18.94 7.68 -32.21
CA GLN A 133 -17.65 8.34 -32.44
C GLN A 133 -16.54 7.65 -31.65
N VAL A 134 -16.83 7.21 -30.41
CA VAL A 134 -15.90 6.41 -29.60
C VAL A 134 -15.58 5.09 -30.30
N ARG A 135 -16.59 4.37 -30.80
CA ARG A 135 -16.42 3.12 -31.57
C ARG A 135 -15.59 3.35 -32.84
N GLN A 136 -15.87 4.41 -33.60
CA GLN A 136 -15.06 4.76 -34.78
C GLN A 136 -13.60 5.05 -34.44
N TYR A 137 -13.34 5.73 -33.33
CA TYR A 137 -11.99 5.98 -32.85
C TYR A 137 -11.29 4.67 -32.45
N ARG A 138 -11.97 3.81 -31.69
CA ARG A 138 -11.49 2.48 -31.33
C ARG A 138 -11.12 1.65 -32.56
N ASP A 139 -12.00 1.58 -33.57
CA ASP A 139 -11.74 0.87 -34.82
C ASP A 139 -10.50 1.41 -35.55
N ALA A 140 -10.33 2.73 -35.58
CA ALA A 140 -9.18 3.38 -36.22
C ALA A 140 -7.86 3.06 -35.49
N VAL A 141 -7.86 3.07 -34.16
CA VAL A 141 -6.68 2.71 -33.35
C VAL A 141 -6.38 1.21 -33.44
N TYR A 142 -7.40 0.35 -33.46
CA TYR A 142 -7.23 -1.08 -33.68
C TYR A 142 -6.47 -1.37 -34.97
N GLU A 143 -6.93 -0.80 -36.09
CA GLU A 143 -6.25 -0.99 -37.38
C GLU A 143 -4.85 -0.35 -37.41
N LEU A 144 -4.65 0.80 -36.75
CA LEU A 144 -3.32 1.39 -36.60
C LEU A 144 -2.36 0.46 -35.85
N VAL A 145 -2.76 -0.04 -34.67
CA VAL A 145 -1.92 -0.93 -33.86
C VAL A 145 -1.59 -2.21 -34.62
N ARG A 146 -2.56 -2.82 -35.31
CA ARG A 146 -2.31 -3.97 -36.19
C ARG A 146 -1.32 -3.65 -37.30
N GLN A 147 -1.46 -2.50 -37.95
CA GLN A 147 -0.53 -2.08 -39.00
C GLN A 147 0.88 -1.87 -38.44
N VAL A 148 1.01 -1.21 -37.29
CA VAL A 148 2.29 -1.03 -36.59
C VAL A 148 2.90 -2.39 -36.26
N ILE A 149 2.15 -3.28 -35.61
CA ILE A 149 2.58 -4.64 -35.29
C ILE A 149 2.97 -5.40 -36.55
N ARG A 150 2.28 -5.22 -37.69
CA ARG A 150 2.57 -5.93 -38.95
C ARG A 150 3.75 -5.40 -39.76
N THR A 151 4.07 -4.11 -39.63
CA THR A 151 5.01 -3.45 -40.56
C THR A 151 6.20 -2.76 -39.91
N HIS A 152 6.14 -2.40 -38.62
CA HIS A 152 7.19 -1.61 -37.99
C HIS A 152 8.46 -2.47 -37.76
N PRO A 153 9.68 -1.96 -38.07
CA PRO A 153 10.93 -2.73 -37.92
C PRO A 153 11.30 -3.10 -36.48
N SER A 154 10.83 -2.34 -35.48
CA SER A 154 11.08 -2.66 -34.05
C SER A 154 10.57 -4.05 -33.63
N LEU A 155 9.67 -4.66 -34.40
CA LEU A 155 9.10 -5.99 -34.16
C LEU A 155 9.86 -7.10 -34.90
N ASP A 156 10.94 -6.79 -35.62
CA ASP A 156 11.81 -7.78 -36.27
C ASP A 156 12.84 -8.40 -35.30
N LYS A 157 12.88 -7.92 -34.06
CA LYS A 157 13.75 -8.37 -32.96
C LYS A 157 12.92 -8.54 -31.69
N PRO A 158 13.42 -9.30 -30.69
CA PRO A 158 12.80 -9.37 -29.37
C PRO A 158 12.57 -7.97 -28.79
N ILE A 159 11.39 -7.76 -28.20
CA ILE A 159 11.05 -6.50 -27.53
C ILE A 159 11.82 -6.46 -26.20
N THR A 160 12.51 -5.35 -25.95
CA THR A 160 13.19 -5.06 -24.68
C THR A 160 12.72 -3.72 -24.15
N MET A 161 12.92 -3.42 -22.86
CA MET A 161 12.57 -2.12 -22.26
C MET A 161 13.13 -0.91 -23.01
N ALA A 162 14.31 -1.06 -23.64
CA ALA A 162 14.93 0.00 -24.41
C ALA A 162 14.33 0.17 -25.83
N SER A 163 13.47 -0.74 -26.26
CA SER A 163 12.87 -0.75 -27.61
C SER A 163 11.61 0.11 -27.63
N SER A 164 11.38 0.85 -28.72
CA SER A 164 10.14 1.62 -28.88
C SER A 164 8.88 0.76 -28.85
N ALA A 165 8.99 -0.52 -29.26
CA ALA A 165 7.91 -1.50 -29.21
C ALA A 165 7.51 -1.91 -27.78
N TRP A 166 8.27 -1.54 -26.75
CA TRP A 166 7.87 -1.74 -25.35
C TRP A 166 6.56 -1.01 -25.01
N SER A 167 6.27 0.11 -25.69
CA SER A 167 4.99 0.82 -25.51
C SER A 167 3.78 0.02 -25.96
N LEU A 168 3.93 -0.95 -26.88
CA LEU A 168 2.84 -1.85 -27.25
C LEU A 168 2.53 -2.80 -26.10
N ALA A 169 3.56 -3.45 -25.56
CA ALA A 169 3.39 -4.35 -24.40
C ALA A 169 2.81 -3.60 -23.20
N MET A 170 3.30 -2.39 -22.93
CA MET A 170 2.73 -1.49 -21.93
C MET A 170 1.25 -1.19 -22.19
N GLY A 171 0.86 -0.94 -23.44
CA GLY A 171 -0.53 -0.71 -23.80
C GLY A 171 -1.41 -1.95 -23.59
N PHE A 172 -0.91 -3.15 -23.92
CA PHE A 172 -1.64 -4.40 -23.70
C PHE A 172 -1.91 -4.63 -22.21
N GLU A 173 -0.89 -4.51 -21.36
CA GLU A 173 -1.05 -4.73 -19.92
C GLU A 173 -1.86 -3.61 -19.25
N HIS A 174 -1.74 -2.37 -19.74
CA HIS A 174 -2.61 -1.27 -19.30
C HIS A 174 -4.09 -1.52 -19.63
N GLU A 175 -4.40 -2.01 -20.83
CA GLU A 175 -5.77 -2.38 -21.18
C GLU A 175 -6.30 -3.52 -20.31
N ARG A 176 -5.44 -4.46 -19.88
CA ARG A 176 -5.81 -5.55 -18.95
C ARG A 176 -6.14 -5.03 -17.54
N ILE A 177 -5.41 -4.04 -17.03
CA ILE A 177 -5.79 -3.33 -15.79
C ILE A 177 -7.19 -2.74 -15.90
N HIS A 178 -7.49 -2.12 -17.05
CA HIS A 178 -8.80 -1.54 -17.29
C HIS A 178 -9.89 -2.57 -17.60
N LEU A 179 -9.55 -3.77 -18.09
CA LEU A 179 -10.47 -4.90 -18.19
C LEU A 179 -10.95 -5.30 -16.79
N GLU A 180 -10.03 -5.52 -15.85
CA GLU A 180 -10.37 -5.84 -14.46
C GLU A 180 -11.15 -4.70 -13.80
N THR A 181 -10.66 -3.46 -13.88
CA THR A 181 -11.34 -2.29 -13.31
C THR A 181 -12.77 -2.13 -13.86
N SER A 182 -12.95 -2.26 -15.18
CA SER A 182 -14.28 -2.15 -15.81
C SER A 182 -15.23 -3.23 -15.31
N SER A 183 -14.73 -4.44 -15.02
CA SER A 183 -15.58 -5.52 -14.53
C SER A 183 -16.15 -5.24 -13.13
N VAL A 184 -15.40 -4.56 -12.27
CA VAL A 184 -15.89 -4.09 -10.95
C VAL A 184 -16.98 -3.04 -11.15
N LEU A 185 -16.75 -2.06 -12.03
CA LEU A 185 -17.73 -1.01 -12.32
C LEU A 185 -19.01 -1.56 -12.96
N ILE A 186 -18.89 -2.55 -13.85
CA ILE A 186 -20.03 -3.28 -14.43
C ILE A 186 -20.78 -4.05 -13.33
N ARG A 187 -20.06 -4.69 -12.40
CA ARG A 187 -20.67 -5.35 -11.24
C ARG A 187 -21.47 -4.38 -10.37
N GLU A 188 -21.08 -3.11 -10.29
CA GLU A 188 -21.78 -2.07 -9.53
C GLU A 188 -23.00 -1.47 -10.26
N LEU A 189 -23.12 -1.66 -11.59
CA LEU A 189 -24.27 -1.14 -12.34
C LEU A 189 -25.58 -1.82 -11.91
N PRO A 190 -26.71 -1.08 -11.95
CA PRO A 190 -28.02 -1.69 -11.81
C PRO A 190 -28.24 -2.83 -12.83
N LEU A 191 -28.93 -3.90 -12.39
CA LEU A 191 -29.19 -5.10 -13.20
C LEU A 191 -29.82 -4.83 -14.58
N GLU A 192 -30.60 -3.75 -14.72
CA GLU A 192 -31.24 -3.40 -15.99
C GLU A 192 -30.25 -2.96 -17.08
N TYR A 193 -29.03 -2.57 -16.70
CA TYR A 193 -27.97 -2.14 -17.62
C TYR A 193 -26.98 -3.26 -17.97
N VAL A 194 -27.11 -4.44 -17.37
CA VAL A 194 -26.15 -5.54 -17.54
C VAL A 194 -26.83 -6.83 -17.96
N LYS A 195 -26.14 -7.59 -18.79
CA LYS A 195 -26.49 -8.96 -19.20
C LYS A 195 -25.20 -9.78 -19.27
N GLU A 196 -25.34 -11.09 -19.12
CA GLU A 196 -24.20 -11.98 -19.33
C GLU A 196 -23.81 -12.00 -20.83
N PRO A 197 -22.52 -11.87 -21.18
CA PRO A 197 -22.05 -12.04 -22.55
C PRO A 197 -22.36 -13.45 -23.10
N ASP A 198 -22.62 -13.57 -24.40
CA ASP A 198 -22.93 -14.86 -25.06
C ASP A 198 -21.81 -15.90 -24.88
N VAL A 199 -20.58 -15.41 -24.77
CA VAL A 199 -19.37 -16.19 -24.55
C VAL A 199 -18.75 -15.64 -23.28
N TRP A 200 -19.09 -16.21 -22.11
CA TRP A 200 -18.46 -15.92 -20.83
C TRP A 200 -18.03 -17.25 -20.18
N PRO A 201 -16.87 -17.32 -19.52
CA PRO A 201 -16.44 -18.56 -18.88
C PRO A 201 -17.41 -19.01 -17.77
N ASP A 202 -17.57 -20.32 -17.63
CA ASP A 202 -18.37 -20.92 -16.56
C ASP A 202 -17.76 -20.67 -15.17
N TRP A 203 -18.55 -20.98 -14.16
CA TRP A 203 -18.21 -20.84 -12.75
C TRP A 203 -17.31 -21.99 -12.29
N LEU A 204 -16.34 -21.72 -11.40
CA LEU A 204 -15.54 -22.78 -10.79
C LEU A 204 -16.40 -23.67 -9.85
N THR A 205 -17.13 -23.04 -8.94
CA THR A 205 -18.12 -23.69 -8.07
C THR A 205 -19.30 -22.77 -7.82
N ALA A 206 -20.55 -23.24 -7.87
CA ALA A 206 -21.71 -22.40 -7.57
C ALA A 206 -22.92 -23.21 -7.03
N PRO A 207 -23.11 -23.37 -5.70
CA PRO A 207 -24.35 -23.88 -5.15
C PRO A 207 -25.58 -23.09 -5.61
N ALA A 208 -26.58 -23.83 -6.08
CA ALA A 208 -27.84 -23.27 -6.61
C ALA A 208 -28.93 -23.03 -5.55
N VAL A 209 -28.69 -23.38 -4.29
CA VAL A 209 -29.69 -23.32 -3.22
C VAL A 209 -29.42 -22.12 -2.31
N GLN A 210 -30.43 -21.28 -2.12
CA GLN A 210 -30.36 -20.19 -1.16
C GLN A 210 -30.33 -20.73 0.27
N ASN A 211 -29.26 -20.38 0.99
CA ASN A 211 -29.12 -20.61 2.43
C ASN A 211 -28.95 -19.26 3.12
N TYR A 212 -29.71 -18.99 4.18
CA TYR A 212 -29.60 -17.75 4.97
C TYR A 212 -28.97 -17.98 6.36
N GLU A 213 -28.74 -19.23 6.74
CA GLU A 213 -28.13 -19.62 8.01
C GLU A 213 -26.97 -20.58 7.72
N PRO A 214 -25.87 -20.06 7.13
CA PRO A 214 -24.73 -20.89 6.79
C PRO A 214 -24.08 -21.50 8.03
N VAL A 215 -23.64 -22.75 7.91
CA VAL A 215 -22.98 -23.52 8.97
C VAL A 215 -21.55 -23.84 8.57
N GLU A 216 -20.61 -23.46 9.43
CA GLU A 216 -19.19 -23.80 9.28
C GLU A 216 -18.98 -25.32 9.20
N GLY A 217 -18.10 -25.76 8.29
CA GLY A 217 -17.84 -27.18 8.01
C GLY A 217 -18.89 -27.86 7.13
N ALA A 218 -19.99 -27.19 6.79
CA ALA A 218 -21.02 -27.69 5.87
C ALA A 218 -21.20 -26.79 4.64
N ASP A 219 -21.36 -25.49 4.83
CA ASP A 219 -21.59 -24.50 3.77
C ASP A 219 -20.32 -23.71 3.38
N TYR A 220 -19.34 -23.64 4.30
CA TYR A 220 -18.03 -23.03 4.11
C TYR A 220 -17.00 -23.72 5.02
N PRO A 221 -15.71 -23.78 4.64
CA PRO A 221 -14.72 -24.56 5.37
C PRO A 221 -14.37 -23.93 6.71
N THR A 222 -13.95 -24.77 7.68
CA THR A 222 -13.23 -24.29 8.86
C THR A 222 -11.84 -23.84 8.43
N ASN A 223 -11.48 -22.61 8.78
CA ASN A 223 -10.25 -21.97 8.33
C ASN A 223 -9.16 -22.04 9.40
N GLU A 224 -8.30 -23.05 9.30
CA GLU A 224 -7.18 -23.23 10.23
C GLU A 224 -6.08 -22.21 9.99
N LEU A 225 -5.42 -21.76 11.06
CA LEU A 225 -4.18 -20.99 10.96
C LEU A 225 -3.00 -21.94 10.76
N LEU A 226 -2.26 -21.77 9.67
CA LEU A 226 -1.04 -22.51 9.37
C LEU A 226 0.18 -21.75 9.86
N GLU A 227 1.08 -22.44 10.56
CA GLU A 227 2.37 -21.90 11.00
C GLU A 227 3.34 -21.75 9.82
N VAL A 228 3.98 -20.60 9.76
CA VAL A 228 5.09 -20.31 8.86
C VAL A 228 6.34 -20.09 9.72
N ALA A 229 7.32 -20.97 9.57
CA ALA A 229 8.59 -20.84 10.27
C ALA A 229 9.37 -19.61 9.75
N PRO A 230 10.29 -19.04 10.56
CA PRO A 230 11.12 -17.93 10.11
C PRO A 230 11.85 -18.30 8.82
N THR A 231 11.81 -17.39 7.85
CA THR A 231 12.34 -17.65 6.52
C THR A 231 12.89 -16.38 5.89
N ARG A 232 13.59 -16.53 4.77
CA ARG A 232 14.07 -15.41 3.97
C ARG A 232 13.36 -15.42 2.63
N VAL A 233 12.81 -14.28 2.25
CA VAL A 233 12.13 -14.09 0.98
C VAL A 233 12.91 -13.10 0.12
N SER A 234 12.75 -13.23 -1.19
CA SER A 234 13.34 -12.33 -2.18
C SER A 234 12.26 -11.89 -3.15
N LEU A 235 12.35 -10.64 -3.60
CA LEU A 235 11.46 -10.04 -4.59
C LEU A 235 12.26 -9.18 -5.57
N GLY A 236 11.75 -9.05 -6.79
CA GLY A 236 12.38 -8.27 -7.84
C GLY A 236 12.36 -9.03 -9.15
N LYS A 237 11.61 -8.52 -10.13
CA LYS A 237 11.54 -9.09 -11.47
C LYS A 237 12.90 -9.00 -12.14
N PRO A 238 13.50 -10.12 -12.60
CA PRO A 238 14.78 -10.08 -13.29
C PRO A 238 14.67 -9.24 -14.57
N ASN A 239 15.64 -8.36 -14.82
CA ASN A 239 15.68 -7.56 -16.06
C ASN A 239 15.70 -8.41 -17.34
N GLY A 240 16.16 -9.67 -17.25
CA GLY A 240 16.17 -10.62 -18.36
C GLY A 240 14.89 -11.43 -18.52
N TRP A 241 13.92 -11.31 -17.59
CA TRP A 241 12.66 -12.04 -17.66
C TRP A 241 11.90 -11.69 -18.96
N PRO A 242 11.34 -12.67 -19.69
CA PRO A 242 10.95 -12.47 -21.09
C PRO A 242 9.58 -11.80 -21.28
N THR A 243 9.02 -11.15 -20.25
CA THR A 243 7.70 -10.51 -20.30
C THR A 243 7.77 -9.03 -19.96
N PHE A 244 6.68 -8.31 -20.25
CA PHE A 244 6.48 -6.97 -19.70
C PHE A 244 6.38 -7.03 -18.18
N GLY A 245 6.79 -5.97 -17.50
CA GLY A 245 6.49 -5.69 -16.09
C GLY A 245 6.44 -4.18 -15.85
N TRP A 246 5.71 -3.77 -14.82
CA TRP A 246 5.66 -2.39 -14.36
C TRP A 246 6.95 -2.00 -13.64
N ASP A 247 7.25 -0.70 -13.64
CA ASP A 247 8.49 -0.17 -13.06
C ASP A 247 8.68 -0.53 -11.57
N ASN A 248 7.58 -0.63 -10.82
CA ASN A 248 7.57 -1.01 -9.41
C ASN A 248 7.97 -2.47 -9.14
N GLU A 249 7.96 -3.34 -10.15
CA GLU A 249 8.33 -4.77 -9.99
C GLU A 249 9.84 -4.98 -10.06
N TYR A 250 10.58 -3.99 -10.57
CA TYR A 250 12.02 -4.05 -10.76
C TYR A 250 12.77 -3.47 -9.55
N GLY A 251 13.93 -4.06 -9.31
CA GLY A 251 14.71 -3.86 -8.09
C GLY A 251 15.13 -5.21 -7.54
N GLN A 252 15.92 -5.22 -6.47
CA GLN A 252 16.24 -6.44 -5.72
C GLN A 252 16.02 -6.20 -4.25
N ASP A 253 15.11 -6.98 -3.66
CA ASP A 253 14.80 -6.93 -2.25
C ASP A 253 14.94 -8.30 -1.60
N HIS A 254 15.50 -8.31 -0.38
CA HIS A 254 15.67 -9.50 0.42
C HIS A 254 15.24 -9.20 1.84
N ARG A 255 14.23 -9.93 2.33
CA ARG A 255 13.65 -9.71 3.66
C ARG A 255 13.74 -10.97 4.51
N GLU A 256 14.07 -10.78 5.79
CA GLU A 256 13.91 -11.81 6.81
C GLU A 256 12.49 -11.71 7.37
N VAL A 257 11.77 -12.83 7.33
CA VAL A 257 10.39 -12.96 7.79
C VAL A 257 10.41 -13.78 9.07
N ASN A 258 9.84 -13.22 10.15
CA ASN A 258 9.71 -13.90 11.42
C ASN A 258 8.67 -15.03 11.34
N SER A 259 8.54 -15.81 12.42
CA SER A 259 7.45 -16.79 12.49
C SER A 259 6.10 -16.11 12.66
N PHE A 260 5.13 -16.53 11.86
CA PHE A 260 3.75 -16.10 11.95
C PHE A 260 2.81 -17.26 11.63
N GLN A 261 1.53 -17.06 11.92
CA GLN A 261 0.43 -17.91 11.52
C GLN A 261 -0.41 -17.16 10.50
N ALA A 262 -0.86 -17.83 9.45
CA ALA A 262 -1.82 -17.25 8.50
C ALA A 262 -2.97 -18.21 8.22
N SER A 263 -4.17 -17.69 7.99
CA SER A 263 -5.32 -18.55 7.66
C SER A 263 -5.06 -19.35 6.39
N LYS A 264 -5.41 -20.63 6.37
CA LYS A 264 -5.20 -21.56 5.25
C LYS A 264 -5.91 -21.12 3.98
N PHE A 265 -7.14 -20.66 4.14
CA PHE A 265 -8.00 -20.13 3.10
C PHE A 265 -8.10 -18.61 3.23
N LEU A 266 -8.44 -17.95 2.12
CA LEU A 266 -8.97 -16.59 2.16
C LEU A 266 -10.22 -16.55 3.06
N ILE A 267 -10.50 -15.41 3.69
CA ILE A 267 -11.71 -15.26 4.51
C ILE A 267 -12.93 -15.40 3.61
N SER A 268 -13.76 -16.40 3.91
CA SER A 268 -14.97 -16.71 3.15
C SER A 268 -16.14 -15.78 3.48
N ASN A 269 -17.13 -15.70 2.60
CA ASN A 269 -18.39 -14.99 2.86
C ASN A 269 -19.09 -15.52 4.13
N GLY A 270 -19.02 -16.83 4.39
CA GLY A 270 -19.57 -17.47 5.58
C GLY A 270 -18.88 -17.03 6.87
N GLU A 271 -17.54 -16.92 6.85
CA GLU A 271 -16.79 -16.37 7.97
C GLU A 271 -17.11 -14.88 8.20
N TYR A 272 -17.12 -14.09 7.12
CA TYR A 272 -17.44 -12.65 7.17
C TYR A 272 -18.88 -12.38 7.61
N PHE A 273 -19.81 -13.29 7.31
CA PHE A 273 -21.20 -13.20 7.77
C PHE A 273 -21.32 -13.12 9.29
N ARG A 274 -20.42 -13.79 10.02
CA ARG A 274 -20.39 -13.73 11.49
C ARG A 274 -20.11 -12.30 11.98
N PHE A 275 -19.18 -11.61 11.33
CA PHE A 275 -18.86 -10.20 11.62
C PHE A 275 -20.07 -9.29 11.33
N VAL A 276 -20.70 -9.45 10.17
CA VAL A 276 -21.91 -8.68 9.80
C VAL A 276 -23.04 -8.91 10.79
N ARG A 277 -23.33 -10.18 11.12
CA ARG A 277 -24.39 -10.57 12.06
C ARG A 277 -24.14 -10.12 13.49
N ALA A 278 -22.88 -10.03 13.91
CA ALA A 278 -22.48 -9.50 15.20
C ALA A 278 -22.59 -7.96 15.29
N GLY A 279 -23.04 -7.28 14.24
CA GLY A 279 -23.12 -5.83 14.18
C GLY A 279 -21.75 -5.18 14.00
N GLY A 280 -20.80 -5.85 13.33
CA GLY A 280 -19.45 -5.34 13.11
C GLY A 280 -19.39 -3.99 12.40
N TYR A 281 -20.30 -3.78 11.44
CA TYR A 281 -20.46 -2.49 10.79
C TYR A 281 -21.04 -1.42 11.73
N GLU A 282 -21.68 -1.76 12.84
CA GLU A 282 -22.34 -0.79 13.73
C GLU A 282 -21.42 -0.29 14.86
N GLN A 283 -20.25 -0.90 15.01
CA GLN A 283 -19.41 -0.73 16.20
C GLN A 283 -18.10 -0.02 15.85
N ARG A 284 -18.05 1.30 16.12
CA ARG A 284 -16.89 2.20 15.88
C ARG A 284 -15.54 1.61 16.32
N ARG A 285 -15.52 0.84 17.41
CA ARG A 285 -14.29 0.31 18.02
C ARG A 285 -13.49 -0.62 17.12
N TYR A 286 -14.11 -1.23 16.11
CA TYR A 286 -13.41 -2.12 15.18
C TYR A 286 -12.75 -1.37 14.02
N TRP A 287 -13.10 -0.10 13.80
CA TRP A 287 -12.70 0.62 12.60
C TRP A 287 -11.57 1.60 12.90
N SER A 288 -10.72 1.89 11.91
CA SER A 288 -9.87 3.08 11.95
C SER A 288 -10.73 4.34 11.89
N GLU A 289 -10.14 5.51 12.15
CA GLU A 289 -10.85 6.79 11.99
C GLU A 289 -11.33 7.03 10.55
N SER A 290 -10.42 6.88 9.59
CA SER A 290 -10.74 7.00 8.16
C SER A 290 -11.74 5.95 7.68
N GLY A 291 -11.59 4.69 8.13
CA GLY A 291 -12.51 3.61 7.79
C GLY A 291 -13.92 3.82 8.36
N TRP A 292 -14.03 4.33 9.59
CA TRP A 292 -15.31 4.69 10.15
C TRP A 292 -15.95 5.89 9.43
N GLY A 293 -15.15 6.90 9.10
CA GLY A 293 -15.58 8.05 8.31
C GLY A 293 -16.17 7.63 6.96
N TRP A 294 -15.43 6.81 6.21
CA TRP A 294 -15.89 6.20 4.96
C TRP A 294 -17.21 5.43 5.15
N ARG A 295 -17.26 4.53 6.14
CA ARG A 295 -18.45 3.72 6.41
C ARG A 295 -19.67 4.60 6.73
N GLN A 296 -19.48 5.65 7.53
CA GLN A 296 -20.55 6.59 7.88
C GLN A 296 -21.04 7.36 6.66
N PHE A 297 -20.12 7.90 5.86
CA PHE A 297 -20.43 8.66 4.66
C PHE A 297 -21.18 7.82 3.63
N ARG A 298 -20.73 6.59 3.38
CA ARG A 298 -21.38 5.65 2.45
C ARG A 298 -22.61 4.97 3.05
N ASN A 299 -22.82 5.08 4.36
CA ASN A 299 -23.91 4.44 5.10
C ASN A 299 -24.02 2.92 4.83
N VAL A 300 -22.86 2.25 4.71
CA VAL A 300 -22.78 0.82 4.43
C VAL A 300 -22.95 -0.01 5.70
N LYS A 301 -23.56 -1.19 5.55
CA LYS A 301 -23.96 -2.08 6.65
C LYS A 301 -23.53 -3.53 6.45
N TRP A 302 -22.97 -3.84 5.29
CA TRP A 302 -22.49 -5.14 4.82
C TRP A 302 -21.65 -4.91 3.55
N PRO A 303 -20.89 -5.91 3.07
CA PRO A 303 -20.08 -5.78 1.86
C PRO A 303 -20.88 -5.32 0.64
N THR A 304 -20.29 -4.47 -0.21
CA THR A 304 -20.98 -3.83 -1.34
C THR A 304 -21.73 -4.78 -2.27
N PHE A 305 -21.17 -5.98 -2.50
CA PHE A 305 -21.77 -6.97 -3.42
C PHE A 305 -22.75 -7.93 -2.74
N TRP A 306 -23.12 -7.71 -1.48
CA TRP A 306 -24.20 -8.44 -0.83
C TRP A 306 -25.52 -7.70 -1.03
N VAL A 307 -26.48 -8.38 -1.64
CA VAL A 307 -27.81 -7.83 -1.92
C VAL A 307 -28.78 -8.29 -0.86
N GLN A 308 -29.42 -7.34 -0.16
CA GLN A 308 -30.40 -7.67 0.87
C GLN A 308 -31.63 -8.39 0.29
N ASP A 309 -31.98 -9.55 0.85
CA ASP A 309 -33.06 -10.42 0.39
C ASP A 309 -34.11 -10.63 1.50
N GLY A 310 -34.79 -9.54 1.86
CA GLY A 310 -35.81 -9.51 2.91
C GLY A 310 -35.90 -8.17 3.62
N PRO A 311 -36.65 -8.10 4.75
CA PRO A 311 -36.74 -6.89 5.55
C PRO A 311 -35.37 -6.46 6.10
N ALA A 312 -35.18 -5.15 6.28
CA ALA A 312 -33.98 -4.59 6.91
C ALA A 312 -33.71 -5.24 8.28
N GLY A 313 -32.46 -5.64 8.53
CA GLY A 313 -32.04 -6.31 9.76
C GLY A 313 -32.30 -7.82 9.81
N SER A 314 -32.87 -8.42 8.76
CA SER A 314 -33.07 -9.88 8.71
C SER A 314 -31.78 -10.69 8.48
N HIS A 315 -30.67 -10.03 8.13
CA HIS A 315 -29.40 -10.66 7.72
C HIS A 315 -29.57 -11.72 6.61
N ARG A 316 -30.54 -11.52 5.72
CA ARG A 316 -30.77 -12.36 4.55
C ARG A 316 -30.16 -11.66 3.33
N TYR A 317 -29.31 -12.38 2.62
CA TYR A 317 -28.56 -11.84 1.48
C TYR A 317 -28.61 -12.77 0.28
N LYS A 318 -28.39 -12.20 -0.90
CA LYS A 318 -27.95 -12.81 -2.16
C LYS A 318 -26.58 -12.25 -2.52
N LEU A 319 -25.87 -12.91 -3.43
CA LEU A 319 -24.58 -12.42 -3.91
C LEU A 319 -24.75 -11.79 -5.29
N ARG A 320 -24.25 -10.57 -5.44
CA ARG A 320 -24.06 -9.90 -6.73
C ARG A 320 -22.75 -10.39 -7.35
N THR A 321 -22.82 -11.09 -8.49
CA THR A 321 -21.66 -11.32 -9.37
C THR A 321 -21.61 -10.24 -10.45
N THR A 322 -20.66 -10.33 -11.38
CA THR A 322 -20.44 -9.32 -12.43
C THR A 322 -21.73 -8.96 -13.19
N PHE A 323 -22.57 -9.95 -13.51
CA PHE A 323 -23.75 -9.74 -14.36
C PHE A 323 -25.09 -10.12 -13.72
N SER A 324 -25.09 -10.82 -12.59
CA SER A 324 -26.32 -11.38 -12.03
C SER A 324 -26.35 -11.35 -10.50
N GLU A 325 -27.54 -11.57 -9.95
CA GLU A 325 -27.73 -11.88 -8.54
C GLU A 325 -28.05 -13.36 -8.39
N ILE A 326 -27.32 -14.04 -7.52
CA ILE A 326 -27.44 -15.47 -7.28
C ILE A 326 -27.62 -15.77 -5.79
N PRO A 327 -27.97 -17.02 -5.43
CA PRO A 327 -27.88 -17.46 -4.04
C PRO A 327 -26.54 -17.15 -3.40
N MET A 328 -26.52 -16.88 -2.08
CA MET A 328 -25.26 -16.63 -1.38
C MET A 328 -24.28 -17.78 -1.53
N GLN A 329 -23.04 -17.45 -1.90
CA GLN A 329 -21.94 -18.39 -2.04
C GLN A 329 -21.05 -18.30 -0.79
N TRP A 330 -21.41 -19.06 0.24
CA TRP A 330 -20.80 -18.92 1.57
C TRP A 330 -19.33 -19.36 1.63
N SER A 331 -18.93 -20.34 0.81
CA SER A 331 -17.55 -20.81 0.71
C SER A 331 -16.66 -19.97 -0.21
N TRP A 332 -17.22 -19.02 -0.96
CA TRP A 332 -16.43 -18.10 -1.78
C TRP A 332 -15.72 -17.04 -0.93
N PRO A 333 -14.63 -16.43 -1.41
CA PRO A 333 -13.98 -15.35 -0.69
C PRO A 333 -14.93 -14.15 -0.50
N ALA A 334 -14.81 -13.49 0.65
CA ALA A 334 -15.46 -12.21 0.88
C ALA A 334 -14.73 -11.11 0.10
N VAL A 335 -15.46 -10.41 -0.77
CA VAL A 335 -14.95 -9.26 -1.52
C VAL A 335 -15.25 -7.98 -0.74
N VAL A 336 -14.21 -7.33 -0.25
CA VAL A 336 -14.28 -6.18 0.67
C VAL A 336 -13.13 -5.21 0.42
N ASN A 337 -13.28 -3.96 0.85
CA ASN A 337 -12.17 -3.01 0.83
C ASN A 337 -11.21 -3.19 2.03
N TYR A 338 -10.11 -2.45 2.03
CA TYR A 338 -9.09 -2.55 3.08
C TYR A 338 -9.64 -2.21 4.49
N TYR A 339 -10.49 -1.18 4.61
CA TYR A 339 -11.07 -0.79 5.89
C TYR A 339 -11.97 -1.88 6.48
N GLU A 340 -12.78 -2.50 5.63
CA GLU A 340 -13.65 -3.63 5.99
C GLU A 340 -12.84 -4.87 6.41
N ALA A 341 -11.72 -5.15 5.75
CA ALA A 341 -10.79 -6.23 6.10
C ALA A 341 -10.14 -5.97 7.48
N LYS A 342 -9.60 -4.76 7.72
CA LYS A 342 -9.02 -4.37 9.01
C LYS A 342 -10.05 -4.43 10.14
N ALA A 343 -11.29 -4.00 9.89
CA ALA A 343 -12.36 -4.06 10.88
C ALA A 343 -12.74 -5.49 11.26
N TYR A 344 -12.74 -6.41 10.28
CA TYR A 344 -12.90 -7.83 10.56
C TYR A 344 -11.78 -8.38 11.43
N CYS A 345 -10.51 -8.05 11.15
CA CYS A 345 -9.37 -8.48 11.98
C CYS A 345 -9.48 -7.99 13.44
N ALA A 346 -9.87 -6.72 13.64
CA ALA A 346 -10.08 -6.16 14.98
C ALA A 346 -11.23 -6.87 15.72
N TRP A 347 -12.33 -7.18 15.02
CA TRP A 347 -13.43 -7.94 15.59
C TRP A 347 -13.03 -9.38 15.93
N LEU A 348 -12.33 -10.07 15.03
CA LEU A 348 -11.89 -11.44 15.25
C LEU A 348 -10.93 -11.54 16.44
N THR A 349 -10.07 -10.54 16.62
CA THR A 349 -9.18 -10.43 17.78
C THR A 349 -9.98 -10.42 19.09
N GLU A 350 -11.06 -9.65 19.15
CA GLU A 350 -11.95 -9.59 20.32
C GLU A 350 -12.72 -10.92 20.49
N GLN A 351 -13.20 -11.53 19.40
CA GLN A 351 -13.98 -12.77 19.48
C GLN A 351 -13.16 -13.97 19.96
N ASP A 352 -11.92 -14.08 19.49
CA ASP A 352 -11.02 -15.18 19.82
C ASP A 352 -10.26 -14.93 21.14
N GLU A 353 -10.46 -13.77 21.77
CA GLU A 353 -9.67 -13.30 22.92
C GLU A 353 -8.16 -13.41 22.64
N ALA A 354 -7.77 -13.11 21.40
CA ALA A 354 -6.42 -13.31 20.91
C ALA A 354 -5.44 -12.38 21.64
N LYS A 355 -4.32 -12.94 22.11
CA LYS A 355 -3.30 -12.18 22.85
C LYS A 355 -2.60 -11.15 21.98
N MET A 356 -2.40 -11.50 20.71
CA MET A 356 -1.87 -10.63 19.68
C MET A 356 -3.02 -10.29 18.73
N PRO A 357 -3.07 -9.07 18.18
CA PRO A 357 -4.10 -8.71 17.23
C PRO A 357 -3.93 -9.50 15.92
N TYR A 358 -5.04 -9.97 15.37
CA TYR A 358 -5.07 -10.35 13.98
C TYR A 358 -4.82 -9.13 13.10
N ARG A 359 -4.10 -9.34 12.01
CA ARG A 359 -3.79 -8.33 11.00
C ARG A 359 -3.86 -8.92 9.60
N LEU A 360 -3.68 -8.10 8.59
CA LEU A 360 -3.53 -8.56 7.21
C LEU A 360 -2.08 -9.02 6.97
N LEU A 361 -1.85 -9.68 5.84
CA LEU A 361 -0.51 -10.08 5.40
C LEU A 361 0.37 -8.86 5.15
N GLN A 362 1.66 -8.94 5.47
CA GLN A 362 2.64 -8.09 4.82
C GLN A 362 3.04 -8.65 3.44
N GLU A 363 3.59 -7.85 2.54
CA GLU A 363 4.14 -8.28 1.25
C GLU A 363 5.17 -9.40 1.46
N SER A 364 6.04 -9.25 2.44
CA SER A 364 7.06 -10.25 2.77
C SER A 364 6.46 -11.59 3.21
N GLU A 365 5.32 -11.56 3.89
CA GLU A 365 4.60 -12.76 4.34
C GLU A 365 3.79 -13.38 3.22
N HIS A 366 3.21 -12.57 2.33
CA HIS A 366 2.61 -13.07 1.08
C HIS A 366 3.64 -13.87 0.28
N LEU A 367 4.87 -13.36 0.14
CA LEU A 367 5.97 -14.10 -0.47
C LEU A 367 6.31 -15.39 0.30
N ALA A 368 6.28 -15.36 1.63
CA ALA A 368 6.62 -16.51 2.47
C ALA A 368 5.60 -17.66 2.40
N ILE A 369 4.32 -17.36 2.11
CA ILE A 369 3.26 -18.37 1.96
C ILE A 369 3.14 -18.93 0.54
N ARG A 370 3.79 -18.32 -0.46
CA ARG A 370 3.82 -18.82 -1.85
C ARG A 370 4.52 -20.17 -1.95
N ASP A 371 4.30 -20.85 -3.07
CA ASP A 371 4.97 -22.10 -3.40
C ASP A 371 6.50 -21.90 -3.38
N PRO A 372 7.27 -22.73 -2.63
CA PRO A 372 8.72 -22.61 -2.55
C PRO A 372 9.42 -22.67 -3.91
N ALA A 373 8.85 -23.37 -4.90
CA ALA A 373 9.45 -23.47 -6.24
C ALA A 373 9.59 -22.10 -6.92
N LEU A 374 8.72 -21.13 -6.59
CA LEU A 374 8.77 -19.78 -7.18
C LEU A 374 10.05 -19.02 -6.83
N SER A 375 10.77 -19.38 -5.75
CA SER A 375 12.04 -18.71 -5.44
C SER A 375 13.09 -18.91 -6.54
N ALA A 376 12.99 -19.99 -7.32
CA ALA A 376 13.89 -20.23 -8.44
C ALA A 376 13.71 -19.21 -9.58
N ALA A 377 12.60 -18.48 -9.63
CA ALA A 377 12.38 -17.42 -10.61
C ALA A 377 13.20 -16.15 -10.32
N ILE A 378 13.64 -15.95 -9.07
CA ILE A 378 14.46 -14.79 -8.66
C ILE A 378 15.86 -14.86 -9.29
N ASP A 379 16.47 -16.04 -9.29
CA ASP A 379 17.78 -16.30 -9.88
C ASP A 379 17.62 -16.75 -11.36
N PHE A 380 16.82 -16.00 -12.13
CA PHE A 380 16.51 -16.34 -13.52
C PHE A 380 17.76 -16.35 -14.41
N GLU A 381 17.99 -17.46 -15.11
CA GLU A 381 19.01 -17.58 -16.14
C GLU A 381 18.37 -17.41 -17.54
N PRO A 382 18.89 -16.50 -18.38
CA PRO A 382 18.33 -16.30 -19.73
C PRO A 382 18.25 -17.61 -20.54
N GLY A 383 17.04 -17.98 -20.93
CA GLY A 383 16.76 -19.19 -21.71
C GLY A 383 16.31 -20.41 -20.89
N ALA A 384 16.21 -20.28 -19.56
CA ALA A 384 15.68 -21.33 -18.68
C ALA A 384 14.14 -21.42 -18.77
N ALA A 385 13.64 -22.20 -19.74
CA ALA A 385 12.19 -22.41 -19.94
C ALA A 385 11.48 -22.92 -18.67
N GLU A 386 12.12 -23.84 -17.94
CA GLU A 386 11.56 -24.39 -16.69
C GLU A 386 11.35 -23.33 -15.60
N GLN A 387 12.17 -22.26 -15.56
CA GLN A 387 11.97 -21.15 -14.63
C GLN A 387 10.80 -20.26 -15.06
N ILE A 388 10.59 -20.07 -16.37
CA ILE A 388 9.47 -19.28 -16.91
C ILE A 388 8.14 -19.99 -16.62
N ASP A 389 8.10 -21.32 -16.74
CA ASP A 389 6.91 -22.13 -16.49
C ASP A 389 6.42 -22.08 -15.02
N LEU A 390 7.26 -21.59 -14.09
CA LEU A 390 6.86 -21.31 -12.71
C LEU A 390 5.81 -20.20 -12.62
N ASP A 391 5.88 -19.24 -13.53
CA ASP A 391 4.86 -18.21 -13.67
C ASP A 391 3.70 -18.78 -14.49
N CYS A 392 2.74 -19.39 -13.79
CA CYS A 392 1.65 -20.15 -14.41
C CYS A 392 0.83 -19.37 -15.48
N VAL A 393 0.85 -18.04 -15.44
CA VAL A 393 0.23 -17.17 -16.46
C VAL A 393 0.92 -17.31 -17.83
N MET A 394 2.16 -17.79 -17.88
CA MET A 394 2.96 -18.05 -19.08
C MET A 394 2.63 -19.37 -19.75
N ALA A 395 2.02 -20.31 -19.03
CA ALA A 395 1.79 -21.67 -19.51
C ALA A 395 0.29 -21.91 -19.80
N PRO A 396 -0.06 -22.49 -20.96
CA PRO A 396 -1.41 -22.97 -21.21
C PRO A 396 -1.65 -24.24 -20.37
N SER A 397 -1.99 -24.09 -19.09
CA SER A 397 -2.13 -25.25 -18.19
C SER A 397 -3.38 -26.08 -18.54
N SER A 398 -3.17 -27.39 -18.72
CA SER A 398 -4.23 -28.38 -18.93
C SER A 398 -5.02 -28.75 -17.67
N ALA A 399 -4.55 -28.36 -16.48
CA ALA A 399 -5.25 -28.57 -15.21
C ALA A 399 -5.38 -27.24 -14.44
N PRO A 400 -6.58 -26.87 -13.95
CA PRO A 400 -6.77 -25.63 -13.20
C PRO A 400 -6.11 -25.75 -11.82
N THR A 401 -4.98 -25.08 -11.63
CA THR A 401 -4.34 -24.93 -10.31
C THR A 401 -4.65 -23.58 -9.67
N ILE A 402 -4.98 -22.56 -10.48
CA ILE A 402 -5.24 -21.18 -10.07
C ILE A 402 -6.46 -20.64 -10.83
N ASN A 403 -7.34 -19.90 -10.14
CA ASN A 403 -8.47 -19.19 -10.74
C ASN A 403 -8.04 -17.77 -11.14
N HIS A 404 -7.47 -17.59 -12.32
CA HIS A 404 -7.08 -16.29 -12.89
C HIS A 404 -7.18 -16.39 -14.43
N ASN A 405 -6.75 -15.37 -15.16
CA ASN A 405 -6.73 -15.37 -16.63
C ASN A 405 -8.11 -15.56 -17.29
N LEU A 406 -9.19 -15.19 -16.59
CA LEU A 406 -10.56 -15.48 -17.03
C LEU A 406 -10.79 -16.96 -17.34
N ARG A 407 -10.13 -17.85 -16.57
CA ARG A 407 -10.37 -19.29 -16.68
C ARG A 407 -11.79 -19.66 -16.24
N TYR A 408 -12.28 -18.95 -15.23
CA TYR A 408 -13.64 -19.02 -14.73
C TYR A 408 -14.22 -17.61 -14.69
N GLY A 409 -15.55 -17.51 -14.81
CA GLY A 409 -16.25 -16.23 -14.95
C GLY A 409 -16.51 -15.49 -13.64
N SER A 410 -15.97 -15.97 -12.53
CA SER A 410 -16.24 -15.49 -11.17
C SER A 410 -15.18 -15.96 -10.17
N GLU A 411 -15.31 -15.49 -8.93
CA GLU A 411 -14.70 -16.15 -7.78
C GLU A 411 -15.22 -17.60 -7.65
N GLY A 412 -14.55 -18.40 -6.83
CA GLY A 412 -14.94 -19.77 -6.51
C GLY A 412 -14.71 -20.08 -5.04
N ALA A 413 -15.21 -21.23 -4.60
CA ALA A 413 -15.02 -21.70 -3.22
C ALA A 413 -13.53 -21.76 -2.87
N VAL A 414 -13.17 -21.22 -1.70
CA VAL A 414 -11.77 -21.07 -1.26
C VAL A 414 -11.03 -22.41 -1.10
N ASP A 415 -11.76 -23.53 -1.05
CA ASP A 415 -11.27 -24.89 -0.95
C ASP A 415 -11.45 -25.71 -2.24
N ALA A 416 -11.85 -25.07 -3.36
CA ALA A 416 -12.11 -25.76 -4.63
C ALA A 416 -10.83 -26.20 -5.36
N LEU A 417 -9.77 -25.40 -5.29
CA LEU A 417 -8.47 -25.69 -5.90
C LEU A 417 -7.50 -26.28 -4.88
N HIS A 418 -6.41 -26.87 -5.36
CA HIS A 418 -5.41 -27.50 -4.51
C HIS A 418 -4.57 -26.48 -3.74
N ALA A 419 -4.19 -26.83 -2.52
CA ALA A 419 -3.16 -26.11 -1.78
C ALA A 419 -1.80 -26.21 -2.49
N ASN A 420 -0.96 -25.19 -2.29
CA ASN A 420 0.46 -25.24 -2.62
C ASN A 420 1.23 -26.17 -1.67
N GLU A 421 2.54 -26.34 -1.88
CA GLU A 421 3.37 -27.22 -1.02
C GLU A 421 3.40 -26.83 0.47
N ARG A 422 3.03 -25.59 0.80
CA ARG A 422 2.93 -25.10 2.19
C ARG A 422 1.55 -25.28 2.81
N GLY A 423 0.57 -25.77 2.04
CA GLY A 423 -0.80 -26.01 2.51
C GLY A 423 -1.75 -24.82 2.33
N PHE A 424 -1.28 -23.69 1.78
CA PHE A 424 -2.12 -22.51 1.52
C PHE A 424 -2.87 -22.64 0.19
N HIS A 425 -4.14 -22.24 0.20
CA HIS A 425 -4.98 -22.13 -0.99
C HIS A 425 -5.04 -20.68 -1.48
N ASP A 426 -5.23 -20.50 -2.79
CA ASP A 426 -5.44 -19.19 -3.44
C ASP A 426 -4.37 -18.14 -3.04
N THR A 427 -3.09 -18.52 -3.05
CA THR A 427 -2.00 -17.52 -2.94
C THR A 427 -1.92 -16.64 -4.18
N PHE A 428 -2.43 -17.16 -5.31
CA PHE A 428 -2.69 -16.45 -6.56
C PHE A 428 -4.11 -16.75 -7.02
N GLY A 429 -4.73 -15.79 -7.70
CA GLY A 429 -6.06 -15.90 -8.27
C GLY A 429 -7.20 -15.90 -7.23
N ASN A 430 -8.40 -16.14 -7.72
CA ASN A 430 -9.69 -16.01 -7.06
C ASN A 430 -9.99 -14.53 -6.75
N VAL A 431 -9.25 -13.92 -5.82
CA VAL A 431 -9.29 -12.49 -5.51
C VAL A 431 -7.91 -11.98 -5.13
N TRP A 432 -7.65 -10.70 -5.41
CA TRP A 432 -6.53 -9.97 -4.85
C TRP A 432 -6.54 -10.04 -3.31
N GLN A 433 -5.36 -10.04 -2.69
CA GLN A 433 -5.22 -10.05 -1.23
C GLN A 433 -4.72 -8.69 -0.74
N TRP A 434 -5.50 -8.02 0.11
CA TRP A 434 -5.06 -6.81 0.82
C TRP A 434 -3.88 -7.10 1.74
N CYS A 435 -2.87 -6.23 1.68
CA CYS A 435 -1.69 -6.24 2.54
C CYS A 435 -1.65 -5.05 3.50
N GLU A 436 -0.94 -5.19 4.62
CA GLU A 436 -0.68 -4.13 5.59
C GLU A 436 0.19 -3.01 5.02
N ASP A 437 1.16 -3.36 4.17
CA ASP A 437 2.14 -2.41 3.67
C ASP A 437 1.48 -1.37 2.76
N PRO A 438 1.82 -0.08 2.93
CA PRO A 438 1.53 0.91 1.90
C PRO A 438 2.38 0.60 0.66
N PHE A 439 1.88 0.99 -0.51
CA PHE A 439 2.61 0.80 -1.76
C PHE A 439 3.94 1.56 -1.72
N HIS A 440 5.03 0.85 -2.02
CA HIS A 440 6.38 1.36 -1.85
C HIS A 440 7.32 0.88 -2.98
N PRO A 441 8.39 1.64 -3.29
CA PRO A 441 9.38 1.22 -4.28
C PRO A 441 10.21 0.04 -3.75
N LEU A 442 10.71 -0.79 -4.65
CA LEU A 442 11.79 -1.74 -4.32
C LEU A 442 13.14 -1.01 -4.27
N PRO A 443 14.16 -1.55 -3.58
CA PRO A 443 15.52 -1.07 -3.72
C PRO A 443 15.93 -1.06 -5.19
N GLU A 444 16.61 0.01 -5.62
CA GLU A 444 17.03 0.23 -7.02
C GLU A 444 15.90 0.56 -8.02
N PHE A 445 14.67 0.81 -7.53
CA PHE A 445 13.55 1.27 -8.35
C PHE A 445 13.94 2.42 -9.29
N LYS A 446 13.49 2.33 -10.54
CA LYS A 446 13.65 3.37 -11.57
C LYS A 446 12.37 3.53 -12.35
N ILE A 447 11.89 4.77 -12.39
CA ILE A 447 10.73 5.17 -13.17
C ILE A 447 10.94 4.84 -14.65
N HIS A 448 9.95 4.24 -15.30
CA HIS A 448 10.00 3.99 -16.73
C HIS A 448 9.72 5.28 -17.54
N PRO A 449 10.56 5.66 -18.52
CA PRO A 449 10.44 6.96 -19.20
C PRO A 449 9.17 7.12 -20.04
N TYR A 450 8.52 6.03 -20.45
CA TYR A 450 7.26 6.10 -21.20
C TYR A 450 6.04 6.36 -20.31
N TYR A 451 6.12 6.10 -19.00
CA TYR A 451 5.00 6.28 -18.10
C TYR A 451 5.48 6.64 -16.70
N THR A 452 5.69 7.93 -16.46
CA THR A 452 6.40 8.42 -15.28
C THR A 452 5.56 8.47 -14.00
N ASP A 453 4.25 8.47 -14.17
CA ASP A 453 3.23 8.71 -13.15
C ASP A 453 2.42 7.45 -12.81
N PHE A 454 2.81 6.27 -13.29
CA PHE A 454 2.14 5.01 -12.95
C PHE A 454 2.32 4.62 -11.47
N SER A 455 3.57 4.56 -10.99
CA SER A 455 3.85 4.09 -9.61
C SER A 455 4.19 5.22 -8.64
N THR A 456 4.94 6.24 -9.10
CA THR A 456 5.56 7.21 -8.18
C THR A 456 4.60 8.10 -7.40
N PRO A 457 3.47 8.58 -7.95
CA PRO A 457 2.49 9.35 -7.17
C PRO A 457 1.86 8.54 -6.04
N CYS A 458 1.88 7.22 -6.15
CA CYS A 458 1.23 6.30 -5.22
C CYS A 458 2.15 5.79 -4.10
N PHE A 459 3.43 6.19 -4.09
CA PHE A 459 4.34 5.98 -2.97
C PHE A 459 4.14 7.04 -1.86
N ASP A 460 2.88 7.36 -1.57
CA ASP A 460 2.47 8.44 -0.67
C ASP A 460 2.19 7.95 0.76
N GLY A 461 2.12 6.63 0.98
CA GLY A 461 1.76 6.04 2.27
C GLY A 461 0.25 5.86 2.46
N GLU A 462 -0.55 6.19 1.45
CA GLU A 462 -2.02 6.21 1.52
C GLU A 462 -2.67 5.24 0.51
N HIS A 463 -1.88 4.61 -0.35
CA HIS A 463 -2.30 3.47 -1.18
C HIS A 463 -1.85 2.17 -0.54
N GLN A 464 -2.78 1.22 -0.39
CA GLN A 464 -2.48 -0.09 0.18
C GLN A 464 -2.17 -1.11 -0.89
N MET A 465 -1.19 -1.96 -0.61
CA MET A 465 -0.80 -3.02 -1.52
C MET A 465 -1.87 -4.11 -1.63
N ILE A 466 -2.01 -4.63 -2.85
CA ILE A 466 -2.74 -5.86 -3.14
C ILE A 466 -1.87 -6.81 -3.96
N LEU A 467 -1.92 -8.11 -3.63
CA LEU A 467 -1.09 -9.14 -4.26
C LEU A 467 -1.89 -10.37 -4.68
N GLY A 468 -1.42 -11.05 -5.73
CA GLY A 468 -1.87 -12.39 -6.14
C GLY A 468 -2.84 -12.45 -7.32
N GLY A 469 -3.43 -11.35 -7.77
CA GLY A 469 -4.43 -11.36 -8.85
C GLY A 469 -5.78 -11.95 -8.43
N SER A 470 -6.82 -11.65 -9.21
CA SER A 470 -8.18 -12.18 -9.10
C SER A 470 -8.50 -13.16 -10.24
N PHE A 471 -9.74 -13.67 -10.27
CA PHE A 471 -10.23 -14.53 -11.36
C PHE A 471 -10.16 -13.87 -12.75
N ILE A 472 -10.29 -12.54 -12.80
CA ILE A 472 -10.28 -11.75 -14.04
C ILE A 472 -8.93 -11.07 -14.32
N SER A 473 -8.00 -11.06 -13.36
CA SER A 473 -6.63 -10.60 -13.62
C SER A 473 -6.02 -11.44 -14.74
N THR A 474 -5.51 -10.76 -15.76
CA THR A 474 -4.90 -11.40 -16.93
C THR A 474 -3.56 -10.75 -17.24
N GLY A 475 -2.70 -11.45 -17.97
CA GLY A 475 -1.39 -10.91 -18.30
C GLY A 475 -0.56 -10.62 -17.04
N ASP A 476 0.06 -9.45 -16.96
CA ASP A 476 0.95 -9.10 -15.85
C ASP A 476 0.22 -8.98 -14.50
N GLU A 477 -1.07 -8.62 -14.45
CA GLU A 477 -1.86 -8.64 -13.21
C GLU A 477 -1.96 -10.03 -12.57
N ALA A 478 -1.87 -11.08 -13.39
CA ALA A 478 -1.91 -12.48 -12.96
C ALA A 478 -0.53 -13.10 -12.72
N SER A 479 0.55 -12.34 -12.94
CA SER A 479 1.94 -12.77 -12.84
C SER A 479 2.41 -12.91 -11.39
N ILE A 480 3.37 -13.81 -11.17
CA ILE A 480 4.06 -13.93 -9.87
C ILE A 480 4.81 -12.65 -9.45
N TRP A 481 5.10 -11.76 -10.40
CA TRP A 481 5.82 -10.51 -10.19
C TRP A 481 4.92 -9.34 -9.83
N SER A 482 3.61 -9.47 -10.05
CA SER A 482 2.66 -8.39 -9.99
C SER A 482 2.60 -7.71 -8.62
N ARG A 483 2.67 -6.37 -8.60
CA ARG A 483 2.50 -5.54 -7.41
C ARG A 483 1.55 -4.39 -7.74
N PHE A 484 0.36 -4.45 -7.18
CA PHE A 484 -0.69 -3.44 -7.40
C PHE A 484 -1.10 -2.78 -6.09
N HIS A 485 -1.83 -1.68 -6.21
CA HIS A 485 -2.19 -0.84 -5.09
C HIS A 485 -3.46 -0.07 -5.38
N PHE A 486 -4.22 0.22 -4.32
CA PHE A 486 -5.39 1.08 -4.40
C PHE A 486 -5.57 1.84 -3.09
N ARG A 487 -6.29 2.97 -3.15
CA ARG A 487 -6.76 3.62 -1.94
C ARG A 487 -7.60 2.63 -1.11
N PRO A 488 -7.50 2.66 0.24
CA PRO A 488 -8.19 1.74 1.12
C PRO A 488 -9.70 1.55 0.94
N HIS A 489 -10.37 2.54 0.35
CA HIS A 489 -11.82 2.57 0.21
C HIS A 489 -12.33 2.05 -1.15
N PHE A 490 -11.45 1.83 -2.13
CA PHE A 490 -11.87 1.34 -3.44
C PHE A 490 -12.26 -0.14 -3.36
N PHE A 491 -13.30 -0.47 -4.11
CA PHE A 491 -13.67 -1.85 -4.37
C PHE A 491 -12.85 -2.35 -5.56
N GLN A 492 -12.28 -3.52 -5.36
CA GLN A 492 -11.66 -4.35 -6.38
C GLN A 492 -12.21 -5.76 -6.22
N HIS A 493 -11.85 -6.70 -7.10
CA HIS A 493 -12.01 -8.13 -6.80
C HIS A 493 -10.97 -8.55 -5.76
N ALA A 494 -11.06 -7.97 -4.56
CA ALA A 494 -10.11 -8.11 -3.48
C ALA A 494 -10.78 -8.64 -2.21
N GLY A 495 -10.15 -9.65 -1.63
CA GLY A 495 -10.43 -10.18 -0.30
C GLY A 495 -9.18 -10.10 0.55
N PHE A 496 -9.07 -10.98 1.54
CA PHE A 496 -7.96 -10.95 2.47
C PHE A 496 -7.76 -12.27 3.21
N ARG A 497 -6.59 -12.35 3.86
CA ARG A 497 -6.18 -13.41 4.78
C ARG A 497 -5.89 -12.78 6.14
N VAL A 498 -6.13 -13.51 7.21
CA VAL A 498 -5.74 -13.07 8.56
C VAL A 498 -4.41 -13.67 8.96
N VAL A 499 -3.61 -12.88 9.66
CA VAL A 499 -2.29 -13.23 10.16
C VAL A 499 -2.22 -12.97 11.66
N LEU A 500 -1.49 -13.82 12.36
CA LEU A 500 -1.19 -13.70 13.78
C LEU A 500 0.31 -13.92 14.00
N ASP A 501 0.99 -13.00 14.66
CA ASP A 501 2.40 -13.15 14.98
C ASP A 501 2.62 -14.25 16.04
N THR A 502 3.53 -15.19 15.78
CA THR A 502 3.87 -16.29 16.72
C THR A 502 5.25 -16.15 17.35
N GLY A 503 6.04 -15.16 16.91
CA GLY A 503 7.32 -14.79 17.52
C GLY A 503 7.16 -14.10 18.88
N VAL A 504 8.13 -14.30 19.77
CA VAL A 504 8.27 -13.51 21.01
C VAL A 504 8.35 -12.03 20.65
N GLU A 505 7.52 -11.20 21.31
CA GLU A 505 7.45 -9.73 21.22
C GLU A 505 8.70 -9.10 20.58
N GLY A 506 8.61 -8.87 19.28
CA GLY A 506 9.60 -8.22 18.44
C GLY A 506 8.85 -7.64 17.26
N LYS A 507 8.11 -6.56 17.54
CA LYS A 507 7.36 -5.80 16.56
C LYS A 507 8.34 -5.08 15.61
N LYS A 508 7.93 -4.97 14.35
CA LYS A 508 8.51 -4.09 13.33
C LYS A 508 7.36 -3.25 12.81
N GLY A 509 7.44 -1.93 12.95
CA GLY A 509 6.61 -0.97 12.23
C GLY A 509 7.34 -0.46 11.00
N ASP A 510 6.98 0.73 10.51
CA ASP A 510 7.33 1.22 9.18
C ASP A 510 7.95 2.63 9.20
N LYS A 511 8.67 2.95 8.12
CA LYS A 511 9.31 4.24 7.75
C LYS A 511 10.41 4.82 8.66
N TYR A 512 10.41 4.54 9.97
CA TYR A 512 11.59 4.67 10.85
C TYR A 512 12.31 3.33 11.07
N ASP A 513 11.77 2.28 10.48
CA ASP A 513 11.91 0.94 11.01
C ASP A 513 12.78 0.10 10.08
N THR A 514 13.94 0.66 9.75
CA THR A 514 15.08 -0.19 9.38
C THR A 514 15.84 -0.49 10.66
N ASP A 515 16.29 -1.74 10.82
CA ASP A 515 17.22 -2.09 11.90
C ASP A 515 18.40 -1.12 11.88
N GLU A 516 18.81 -0.65 10.70
CA GLU A 516 19.84 0.36 10.48
C GLU A 516 19.58 1.69 11.21
N LEU A 517 18.38 2.27 11.12
CA LEU A 517 18.09 3.56 11.76
C LEU A 517 18.01 3.43 13.29
N VAL A 518 17.39 2.37 13.79
CA VAL A 518 17.39 2.03 15.23
C VAL A 518 18.82 1.86 15.74
N ASN A 519 19.66 1.13 15.00
CA ASN A 519 21.08 0.95 15.31
C ASN A 519 21.84 2.29 15.36
N GLN A 520 21.57 3.22 14.42
CA GLN A 520 22.18 4.55 14.41
C GLN A 520 21.75 5.39 15.61
N TYR A 521 20.47 5.38 15.98
CA TYR A 521 19.97 6.12 17.15
C TYR A 521 20.43 5.50 18.47
N LEU A 522 20.56 4.17 18.56
CA LEU A 522 21.20 3.51 19.71
C LEU A 522 22.67 3.93 19.85
N LEU A 523 23.41 4.02 18.74
CA LEU A 523 24.77 4.54 18.76
C LEU A 523 24.83 6.01 19.19
N PHE A 524 23.95 6.84 18.62
CA PHE A 524 23.89 8.26 18.90
C PHE A 524 23.54 8.55 20.37
N HIS A 525 22.59 7.81 20.93
CA HIS A 525 22.09 8.05 22.30
C HIS A 525 22.94 7.36 23.38
N TYR A 526 23.45 6.15 23.12
CA TYR A 526 24.11 5.32 24.15
C TYR A 526 25.59 5.08 23.89
N GLY A 527 26.07 5.28 22.66
CA GLY A 527 27.47 5.06 22.32
C GLY A 527 28.38 6.08 22.97
N SER A 528 29.51 5.63 23.49
CA SER A 528 30.60 6.51 23.92
C SER A 528 31.20 7.29 22.74
N LEU A 529 31.92 8.38 23.02
CA LEU A 529 32.59 9.16 21.98
C LEU A 529 33.53 8.30 21.11
N ALA A 530 34.21 7.32 21.72
CA ALA A 530 35.08 6.37 21.02
C ALA A 530 34.33 5.34 20.16
N GLU A 531 33.05 5.08 20.47
CA GLU A 531 32.20 4.23 19.63
C GLU A 531 31.58 5.02 18.49
N GLN A 532 31.24 6.29 18.74
CA GLN A 532 30.70 7.21 17.75
C GLN A 532 31.77 7.65 16.75
N GLN A 533 33.02 7.86 17.17
CA GLN A 533 34.13 8.25 16.29
C GLN A 533 35.05 7.06 16.00
N ASP A 534 35.61 6.97 14.80
CA ASP A 534 36.62 5.94 14.52
C ASP A 534 37.98 6.36 15.10
N GLU A 535 38.48 5.63 16.10
CA GLU A 535 39.76 5.94 16.78
C GLU A 535 40.93 6.03 15.79
N ALA A 536 40.99 5.15 14.78
CA ALA A 536 42.09 5.16 13.82
C ALA A 536 42.02 6.39 12.89
N LEU A 537 40.82 6.82 12.49
CA LEU A 537 40.63 8.07 11.76
C LEU A 537 40.94 9.28 12.65
N ALA A 538 40.53 9.27 13.92
CA ALA A 538 40.78 10.37 14.86
C ALA A 538 42.27 10.67 15.08
N THR A 539 43.17 9.70 14.82
CA THR A 539 44.63 9.97 14.82
C THR A 539 45.14 10.70 13.57
N ARG A 540 44.33 10.80 12.52
CA ARG A 540 44.71 11.30 11.19
C ARG A 540 43.90 12.53 10.75
N ILE A 541 42.74 12.75 11.33
CA ILE A 541 41.85 13.88 11.08
C ILE A 541 41.36 14.44 12.41
N GLU A 542 41.06 15.74 12.41
CA GLU A 542 40.44 16.40 13.56
C GLU A 542 38.92 16.32 13.41
N PHE A 543 38.24 15.70 14.38
CA PHE A 543 36.79 15.76 14.49
C PHE A 543 36.38 17.08 15.17
N PRO A 544 35.26 17.71 14.76
CA PRO A 544 34.72 18.86 15.47
C PRO A 544 34.46 18.57 16.95
N ALA A 545 34.59 19.59 17.80
CA ALA A 545 34.19 19.49 19.19
C ALA A 545 32.66 19.35 19.27
N VAL A 546 32.21 18.31 19.96
CA VAL A 546 30.79 17.96 20.11
C VAL A 546 30.45 17.71 21.57
N VAL A 547 29.17 17.82 21.89
CA VAL A 547 28.58 17.40 23.16
C VAL A 547 27.58 16.28 22.93
N ASN A 548 27.21 15.57 23.99
CA ASN A 548 26.08 14.66 23.94
C ASN A 548 24.78 15.47 24.04
N LEU A 549 23.98 15.45 22.97
CA LEU A 549 22.70 16.16 22.88
C LEU A 549 21.76 15.78 24.05
N ILE A 550 21.72 14.49 24.39
CA ILE A 550 20.84 13.96 25.42
C ILE A 550 21.27 14.47 26.80
N ASP A 551 22.56 14.36 27.13
CA ASP A 551 23.06 14.81 28.43
C ASP A 551 22.77 16.30 28.66
N ARG A 552 23.00 17.13 27.63
CA ARG A 552 22.79 18.57 27.75
C ARG A 552 21.31 18.95 27.84
N THR A 553 20.44 18.34 27.02
CA THR A 553 18.99 18.62 27.08
C THR A 553 18.38 18.17 28.40
N VAL A 554 18.84 17.05 28.97
CA VAL A 554 18.45 16.59 30.31
C VAL A 554 18.97 17.53 31.41
N GLU A 555 20.18 18.07 31.27
CA GLU A 555 20.72 19.08 32.18
C GLU A 555 19.85 20.35 32.18
N LEU A 556 19.47 20.85 31.00
CA LEU A 556 18.59 22.02 30.85
C LEU A 556 17.21 21.76 31.46
N MET A 557 16.61 20.61 31.18
CA MET A 557 15.34 20.20 31.80
C MET A 557 15.44 20.23 33.33
N ASN A 558 16.52 19.68 33.90
CA ASN A 558 16.76 19.69 35.33
C ASN A 558 17.01 21.10 35.89
N GLN A 559 17.80 21.91 35.20
CA GLN A 559 18.19 23.24 35.64
C GLN A 559 16.99 24.18 35.72
N PHE A 560 16.11 24.14 34.72
CA PHE A 560 15.05 25.15 34.56
C PHE A 560 13.68 24.69 35.08
N ALA A 561 13.45 23.37 35.24
CA ALA A 561 12.16 22.87 35.73
C ALA A 561 11.91 23.32 37.18
N PRO A 562 10.78 23.99 37.47
CA PRO A 562 10.49 24.50 38.82
C PRO A 562 10.21 23.37 39.82
N ARG A 563 9.72 22.24 39.32
CA ARG A 563 9.40 21.01 40.04
C ARG A 563 9.75 19.84 39.13
N ARG A 564 10.08 18.70 39.74
CA ARG A 564 10.49 17.49 39.01
C ARG A 564 9.56 16.33 39.35
N ILE A 565 8.25 16.52 39.14
CA ILE A 565 7.26 15.48 39.41
C ILE A 565 6.97 14.71 38.12
N LYS A 566 6.56 15.39 37.05
CA LYS A 566 6.25 14.77 35.76
C LYS A 566 6.99 15.44 34.61
N ALA A 567 7.62 14.65 33.76
CA ALA A 567 8.20 15.10 32.49
C ALA A 567 7.64 14.32 31.29
N LEU A 568 7.56 14.99 30.15
CA LEU A 568 7.20 14.40 28.87
C LEU A 568 8.36 14.59 27.89
N ASP A 569 8.77 13.51 27.24
CA ASP A 569 9.85 13.49 26.25
C ASP A 569 9.23 13.16 24.89
N LEU A 570 9.02 14.18 24.06
CA LEU A 570 8.37 14.08 22.75
C LEU A 570 9.42 13.88 21.66
N GLY A 571 9.24 12.85 20.85
CA GLY A 571 10.26 12.37 19.92
C GLY A 571 11.38 11.67 20.66
N CYS A 572 11.06 10.83 21.64
CA CYS A 572 12.05 10.24 22.55
C CYS A 572 13.02 9.27 21.86
N ALA A 573 12.75 8.90 20.59
CA ALA A 573 13.45 7.87 19.85
C ALA A 573 13.67 6.62 20.73
N VAL A 574 14.91 6.14 20.83
CA VAL A 574 15.28 4.95 21.62
C VAL A 574 15.32 5.18 23.14
N GLY A 575 14.80 6.31 23.63
CA GLY A 575 14.40 6.52 25.02
C GLY A 575 15.46 7.04 26.00
N ARG A 576 16.70 7.30 25.57
CA ARG A 576 17.80 7.69 26.48
C ARG A 576 17.47 8.92 27.35
N SER A 577 16.93 9.98 26.77
CA SER A 577 16.51 11.19 27.49
C SER A 577 15.46 10.86 28.54
N THR A 578 14.48 10.02 28.20
CA THR A 578 13.44 9.54 29.11
C THR A 578 14.05 8.81 30.32
N PHE A 579 15.03 7.92 30.09
CA PHE A 579 15.73 7.22 31.17
C PHE A 579 16.53 8.16 32.09
N GLU A 580 17.26 9.12 31.52
CA GLU A 580 18.07 10.04 32.29
C GLU A 580 17.22 11.06 33.08
N LEU A 581 16.08 11.51 32.53
CA LEU A 581 15.12 12.33 33.26
C LEU A 581 14.54 11.60 34.48
N ALA A 582 14.35 10.28 34.41
CA ALA A 582 13.80 9.50 35.53
C ALA A 582 14.72 9.42 36.76
N ARG A 583 15.98 9.87 36.66
CA ARG A 583 16.86 10.03 37.83
C ARG A 583 16.40 11.13 38.77
N THR A 584 15.71 12.13 38.24
CA THR A 584 15.37 13.36 38.97
C THR A 584 13.88 13.67 38.96
N PHE A 585 13.14 13.19 37.95
CA PHE A 585 11.68 13.28 37.88
C PHE A 585 11.01 12.05 38.50
N ASP A 586 9.89 12.26 39.19
CA ASP A 586 9.13 11.16 39.82
C ASP A 586 8.43 10.26 38.77
N SER A 587 8.10 10.79 37.60
CA SER A 587 7.51 10.07 36.47
C SER A 587 7.88 10.72 35.14
N VAL A 588 8.23 9.91 34.15
CA VAL A 588 8.59 10.36 32.80
C VAL A 588 7.87 9.51 31.77
N VAL A 589 7.24 10.17 30.79
CA VAL A 589 6.66 9.49 29.62
C VAL A 589 7.49 9.86 28.39
N GLY A 590 7.99 8.86 27.68
CA GLY A 590 8.59 9.01 26.36
C GLY A 590 7.54 8.71 25.29
N LEU A 591 7.43 9.59 24.29
CA LEU A 591 6.51 9.42 23.17
C LEU A 591 7.28 9.58 21.86
N ASP A 592 7.07 8.66 20.93
CA ASP A 592 7.62 8.73 19.58
C ASP A 592 6.60 8.18 18.57
N TYR A 593 6.72 8.61 17.31
CA TYR A 593 5.86 8.15 16.23
C TYR A 593 6.26 6.75 15.76
N SER A 594 7.56 6.42 15.81
CA SER A 594 8.13 5.13 15.38
C SER A 594 7.84 4.02 16.38
N ASP A 595 7.26 2.92 15.90
CA ASP A 595 7.07 1.71 16.71
C ASP A 595 8.42 1.07 17.05
N ALA A 596 9.35 0.94 16.09
CA ALA A 596 10.66 0.33 16.38
C ALA A 596 11.52 1.11 17.39
N PHE A 597 11.44 2.45 17.41
CA PHE A 597 12.10 3.24 18.44
C PHE A 597 11.47 3.00 19.82
N ILE A 598 10.14 2.97 19.91
CA ILE A 598 9.41 2.66 21.14
C ILE A 598 9.69 1.23 21.60
N ASP A 599 9.74 0.26 20.70
CA ASP A 599 10.09 -1.13 21.02
C ASP A 599 11.52 -1.24 21.55
N ALA A 600 12.48 -0.54 20.95
CA ALA A 600 13.86 -0.51 21.44
C ALA A 600 13.94 0.12 22.83
N ALA A 601 13.23 1.23 23.05
CA ALA A 601 13.15 1.90 24.34
C ALA A 601 12.47 1.01 25.39
N GLU A 602 11.39 0.33 25.05
CA GLU A 602 10.67 -0.59 25.93
C GLU A 602 11.49 -1.84 26.24
N HIS A 603 12.22 -2.39 25.25
CA HIS A 603 13.16 -3.48 25.48
C HIS A 603 14.26 -3.08 26.47
N LEU A 604 14.83 -1.88 26.30
CA LEU A 604 15.77 -1.30 27.26
C LEU A 604 15.10 -1.14 28.63
N ARG A 605 13.85 -0.63 28.68
CA ARG A 605 13.08 -0.50 29.92
C ARG A 605 12.81 -1.82 30.60
N GLN A 606 12.65 -2.93 29.89
CA GLN A 606 12.37 -4.24 30.47
C GLN A 606 13.63 -5.05 30.81
N ARG A 607 14.66 -4.98 29.94
CA ARG A 607 15.86 -5.84 30.00
C ARG A 607 17.13 -5.10 30.43
N ARG A 608 17.08 -3.78 30.62
CA ARG A 608 18.20 -2.86 30.92
C ARG A 608 19.27 -2.75 29.84
N SER A 609 19.21 -3.58 28.81
CA SER A 609 20.19 -3.54 27.75
C SER A 609 19.67 -4.12 26.45
N LEU A 610 20.20 -3.61 25.36
CA LEU A 610 19.86 -4.00 24.00
C LEU A 610 21.13 -4.08 23.15
N ALA A 611 21.35 -5.21 22.50
CA ALA A 611 22.46 -5.38 21.57
C ALA A 611 22.11 -4.72 20.22
N TYR A 612 23.08 -4.08 19.59
CA TYR A 612 22.87 -3.36 18.33
C TYR A 612 24.15 -3.37 17.47
N LYS A 613 24.04 -2.97 16.21
CA LYS A 613 25.15 -3.01 15.23
C LYS A 613 25.63 -1.60 14.93
N ARG A 614 26.95 -1.37 14.97
CA ARG A 614 27.59 -0.19 14.37
C ARG A 614 28.21 -0.57 13.04
N TRP A 615 27.72 0.00 11.96
CA TRP A 615 28.20 -0.30 10.61
C TRP A 615 29.61 0.28 10.34
N ASP A 616 30.48 -0.56 9.78
CA ASP A 616 31.88 -0.22 9.54
C ASP A 616 32.27 -0.18 8.06
N THR A 617 31.84 -1.16 7.25
CA THR A 617 32.03 -1.18 5.79
C THR A 617 31.16 -2.23 5.11
N GLY A 618 30.34 -1.84 4.13
CA GLY A 618 29.47 -2.78 3.41
C GLY A 618 28.63 -3.61 4.37
N THR A 619 28.83 -4.94 4.38
CA THR A 619 28.14 -5.87 5.29
C THR A 619 28.83 -6.08 6.65
N HIS A 620 29.97 -5.43 6.88
CA HIS A 620 30.73 -5.55 8.12
C HIS A 620 30.28 -4.54 9.18
N TYR A 621 30.11 -5.02 10.40
CA TYR A 621 29.70 -4.23 11.55
C TYR A 621 30.43 -4.66 12.83
N THR A 622 30.47 -3.74 13.80
CA THR A 622 30.85 -3.99 15.19
C THR A 622 29.59 -4.19 16.03
N ALA A 623 29.49 -5.28 16.79
CA ALA A 623 28.40 -5.47 17.74
C ALA A 623 28.64 -4.64 19.00
N LEU A 624 27.65 -3.82 19.37
CA LEU A 624 27.66 -2.96 20.55
C LEU A 624 26.45 -3.27 21.44
N LYS A 625 26.41 -2.64 22.62
CA LYS A 625 25.36 -2.87 23.61
C LYS A 625 24.94 -1.55 24.26
N ALA A 626 23.71 -1.12 24.01
CA ALA A 626 23.08 -0.04 24.75
C ALA A 626 22.72 -0.56 26.13
N SER A 627 23.04 0.21 27.17
CA SER A 627 22.77 -0.17 28.56
C SER A 627 22.23 1.01 29.35
N ILE A 628 21.27 0.72 30.22
CA ILE A 628 20.74 1.64 31.22
C ILE A 628 21.50 1.41 32.52
N ASP A 629 21.81 2.50 33.21
CA ASP A 629 22.36 2.47 34.56
C ASP A 629 21.41 1.75 35.55
N GLU A 630 21.98 0.96 36.46
CA GLU A 630 21.22 0.18 37.44
C GLU A 630 20.48 1.07 38.45
N GLU A 631 20.96 2.30 38.66
CA GLU A 631 20.35 3.28 39.57
C GLU A 631 19.03 3.88 39.05
N ILE A 632 18.74 3.74 37.74
CA ILE A 632 17.51 4.27 37.15
C ILE A 632 16.32 3.37 37.50
N ASP A 633 15.31 3.96 38.15
CA ASP A 633 14.06 3.31 38.49
C ASP A 633 13.10 3.28 37.28
N ARG A 634 13.08 2.15 36.58
CA ARG A 634 12.32 1.95 35.33
C ARG A 634 10.81 1.88 35.52
N GLU A 635 10.34 1.75 36.77
CA GLU A 635 8.90 1.78 37.09
C GLU A 635 8.33 3.21 37.01
N ARG A 636 9.20 4.23 36.98
CA ARG A 636 8.82 5.63 36.79
C ARG A 636 8.64 6.01 35.32
N ILE A 637 8.92 5.08 34.41
CA ILE A 637 9.03 5.34 32.98
C ILE A 637 7.91 4.63 32.24
N GLY A 638 7.23 5.37 31.36
CA GLY A 638 6.34 4.81 30.35
C GLY A 638 6.82 5.21 28.95
N PHE A 639 6.71 4.29 28.00
CA PHE A 639 6.89 4.60 26.58
C PHE A 639 5.57 4.40 25.86
N VAL A 640 5.26 5.30 24.92
CA VAL A 640 4.05 5.20 24.12
C VAL A 640 4.29 5.63 22.69
N GLN A 641 3.72 4.89 21.75
CA GLN A 641 3.64 5.31 20.37
C GLN A 641 2.54 6.36 20.20
N GLY A 642 2.86 7.49 19.59
CA GLY A 642 1.88 8.55 19.34
C GLY A 642 2.41 9.69 18.49
N ASP A 643 1.49 10.53 18.02
CA ASP A 643 1.81 11.74 17.28
C ASP A 643 2.03 12.91 18.25
N ALA A 644 3.24 13.48 18.26
CA ALA A 644 3.58 14.63 19.09
C ALA A 644 2.77 15.89 18.73
N ALA A 645 2.21 15.98 17.52
CA ALA A 645 1.28 17.04 17.12
C ALA A 645 -0.17 16.80 17.60
N ASN A 646 -0.49 15.59 18.08
CA ASN A 646 -1.83 15.22 18.55
C ASN A 646 -1.77 14.40 19.86
N LEU A 647 -1.38 15.05 20.96
CA LEU A 647 -1.30 14.39 22.28
C LEU A 647 -2.65 13.87 22.81
N ALA A 648 -3.78 14.39 22.31
CA ALA A 648 -5.09 13.92 22.72
C ALA A 648 -5.38 12.49 22.26
N GLY A 649 -4.72 12.04 21.19
CA GLY A 649 -4.83 10.69 20.65
C GLY A 649 -3.80 9.70 21.21
N ALA A 650 -2.81 10.16 21.97
CA ALA A 650 -1.75 9.31 22.50
C ALA A 650 -2.22 8.54 23.75
N PRO A 651 -2.12 7.19 23.78
CA PRO A 651 -2.33 6.44 25.00
C PRO A 651 -1.39 6.94 26.12
N MET A 652 -1.75 6.78 27.39
CA MET A 652 -0.94 7.21 28.55
C MET A 652 -0.71 8.73 28.72
N VAL A 653 -0.96 9.56 27.71
CA VAL A 653 -1.00 11.03 27.83
C VAL A 653 -2.46 11.45 28.04
N GLN A 654 -2.95 11.35 29.29
CA GLN A 654 -4.35 11.63 29.60
C GLN A 654 -4.65 13.14 29.61
N ASN A 655 -5.89 13.50 29.22
CA ASN A 655 -6.35 14.89 29.10
C ASN A 655 -6.32 15.72 30.40
N ASP A 656 -6.15 15.09 31.56
CA ASP A 656 -6.14 15.73 32.88
C ASP A 656 -4.77 15.67 33.58
N GLU A 657 -3.72 15.12 32.93
CA GLU A 657 -2.39 14.99 33.52
C GLU A 657 -1.40 16.07 33.03
N GLN A 658 -1.05 16.98 33.94
CA GLN A 658 -0.17 18.11 33.63
C GLN A 658 1.30 17.79 33.95
N TYR A 659 2.22 18.11 33.03
CA TYR A 659 3.67 17.96 33.17
C TYR A 659 4.32 19.24 33.71
N ASP A 660 5.44 19.09 34.42
CA ASP A 660 6.26 20.22 34.90
C ASP A 660 7.30 20.65 33.86
N ALA A 661 7.68 19.73 32.97
CA ALA A 661 8.66 19.96 31.92
C ALA A 661 8.37 19.09 30.68
N ILE A 662 8.53 19.64 29.49
CA ILE A 662 8.39 18.93 28.21
C ILE A 662 9.66 19.12 27.38
N LEU A 663 10.19 18.04 26.82
CA LEU A 663 11.35 18.04 25.93
C LEU A 663 10.91 17.73 24.49
N LEU A 664 11.39 18.52 23.52
CA LEU A 664 11.30 18.27 22.09
C LEU A 664 12.72 18.28 21.52
N SER A 665 13.40 17.14 21.56
CA SER A 665 14.81 17.04 21.15
C SER A 665 14.93 16.48 19.74
N ASN A 666 15.48 17.26 18.80
CA ASN A 666 15.65 16.88 17.39
C ASN A 666 14.35 16.45 16.67
N LEU A 667 13.21 17.00 17.10
CA LEU A 667 11.88 16.62 16.64
C LEU A 667 11.25 17.64 15.68
N MET A 668 11.33 18.93 15.99
CA MET A 668 10.49 19.98 15.37
C MET A 668 10.48 19.97 13.84
N CYS A 669 11.64 19.82 13.21
CA CYS A 669 11.79 19.86 11.75
C CYS A 669 11.37 18.56 11.04
N ARG A 670 10.83 17.58 11.78
CA ARG A 670 10.33 16.30 11.28
C ARG A 670 8.82 16.10 11.52
N LEU A 671 8.15 17.08 12.11
CA LEU A 671 6.71 17.03 12.38
C LEU A 671 5.89 17.37 11.14
N SER A 672 4.77 16.69 10.93
CA SER A 672 3.81 17.04 9.86
C SER A 672 3.07 18.34 10.12
N ALA A 673 2.89 18.70 11.40
CA ALA A 673 2.21 19.91 11.85
C ALA A 673 2.93 20.56 13.06
N PRO A 674 4.10 21.19 12.86
CA PRO A 674 4.93 21.74 13.94
C PRO A 674 4.22 22.86 14.72
N VAL A 675 3.42 23.69 14.05
CA VAL A 675 2.59 24.72 14.69
C VAL A 675 1.58 24.10 15.67
N GLN A 676 0.87 23.05 15.25
CA GLN A 676 -0.14 22.39 16.08
C GLN A 676 0.51 21.75 17.32
N CYS A 677 1.69 21.15 17.15
CA CYS A 677 2.47 20.59 18.24
C CYS A 677 2.82 21.63 19.32
N LEU A 678 3.16 22.87 18.96
CA LEU A 678 3.42 23.92 19.96
C LEU A 678 2.12 24.51 20.52
N GLN A 679 1.11 24.71 19.68
CA GLN A 679 -0.15 25.35 20.08
C GLN A 679 -0.90 24.62 21.17
N GLN A 680 -0.77 23.29 21.25
CA GLN A 680 -1.39 22.48 22.30
C GLN A 680 -0.90 22.83 23.72
N PHE A 681 0.17 23.62 23.87
CA PHE A 681 0.71 24.04 25.17
C PHE A 681 0.26 25.44 25.63
N ASN A 682 -0.41 26.23 24.78
CA ASN A 682 -0.65 27.67 25.03
C ASN A 682 -1.86 27.97 25.92
N GLU A 683 -3.06 27.65 25.46
CA GLU A 683 -4.31 28.24 25.97
C GLU A 683 -4.83 27.57 27.25
N SER A 684 -4.29 26.41 27.61
CA SER A 684 -4.69 25.67 28.80
C SER A 684 -3.51 24.98 29.44
N ASP A 685 -3.59 24.75 30.75
CA ASP A 685 -2.62 23.93 31.49
C ASP A 685 -2.84 22.43 31.28
N ARG A 686 -3.47 22.03 30.16
CA ARG A 686 -3.82 20.65 29.87
C ARG A 686 -2.59 19.74 29.90
N TYR A 687 -1.53 20.13 29.20
CA TYR A 687 -0.29 19.34 29.12
C TYR A 687 0.86 19.97 29.87
N LEU A 688 1.07 21.28 29.78
CA LEU A 688 2.14 21.98 30.52
C LEU A 688 1.54 22.94 31.54
N LYS A 689 1.91 22.79 32.81
CA LYS A 689 1.47 23.67 33.91
C LYS A 689 1.98 25.10 33.72
N SER A 690 1.23 26.10 34.18
CA SER A 690 1.80 27.44 34.41
C SER A 690 3.03 27.36 35.31
N GLY A 691 4.10 28.06 34.91
CA GLY A 691 5.43 27.99 35.50
C GLY A 691 6.30 26.82 35.01
N GLY A 692 5.72 25.82 34.34
CA GLY A 692 6.44 24.69 33.74
C GLY A 692 7.31 25.13 32.56
N ILE A 693 8.21 24.24 32.11
CA ILE A 693 9.16 24.55 31.04
C ILE A 693 8.98 23.68 29.78
N LEU A 694 9.39 24.25 28.66
CA LEU A 694 9.48 23.61 27.35
C LEU A 694 10.91 23.75 26.84
N VAL A 695 11.61 22.64 26.63
CA VAL A 695 12.96 22.61 26.06
C VAL A 695 12.86 22.14 24.62
N ILE A 696 13.28 22.97 23.68
CA ILE A 696 13.26 22.66 22.25
C ILE A 696 14.68 22.63 21.75
N SER A 697 15.09 21.55 21.07
CA SER A 697 16.34 21.46 20.33
C SER A 697 16.04 21.12 18.88
N SER A 698 16.43 21.99 17.95
CA SER A 698 16.24 21.75 16.52
C SER A 698 17.43 22.23 15.71
N PRO A 699 17.85 21.47 14.68
CA PRO A 699 18.81 21.95 13.68
C PRO A 699 18.17 22.87 12.63
N ASN A 700 16.88 23.18 12.75
CA ASN A 700 16.13 24.06 11.84
C ASN A 700 16.23 23.63 10.35
N THR A 701 16.39 22.33 10.10
CA THR A 701 16.65 21.81 8.74
C THR A 701 15.42 21.81 7.84
N TRP A 702 14.21 21.85 8.42
CA TRP A 702 12.89 21.84 7.77
C TRP A 702 12.81 21.10 6.43
N MET A 703 12.33 19.86 6.47
CA MET A 703 12.31 19.00 5.28
C MET A 703 10.91 18.91 4.69
N ALA A 704 10.77 19.22 3.40
CA ALA A 704 9.50 19.20 2.66
C ALA A 704 8.83 17.81 2.63
N GLN A 705 9.60 16.75 2.89
CA GLN A 705 9.11 15.38 3.00
C GLN A 705 8.28 15.13 4.29
N TYR A 706 8.41 16.00 5.29
CA TYR A 706 7.69 15.88 6.57
C TYR A 706 6.64 16.97 6.72
N THR A 707 7.04 18.23 6.52
CA THR A 707 6.13 19.38 6.66
C THR A 707 5.95 20.03 5.29
N ASP A 708 4.73 20.49 4.98
CA ASP A 708 4.53 21.39 3.85
C ASP A 708 5.43 22.63 4.02
N PRO A 709 6.22 23.04 3.01
CA PRO A 709 7.05 24.25 3.09
C PRO A 709 6.29 25.51 3.51
N ALA A 710 4.99 25.62 3.19
CA ALA A 710 4.15 26.73 3.63
C ALA A 710 3.88 26.74 5.15
N ARG A 711 4.23 25.66 5.85
CA ARG A 711 4.02 25.43 7.28
C ARG A 711 5.35 25.29 8.05
N PHE A 712 6.49 25.59 7.43
CA PHE A 712 7.77 25.66 8.15
C PHE A 712 7.73 26.76 9.21
N LEU A 713 8.39 26.50 10.34
CA LEU A 713 8.67 27.51 11.37
C LEU A 713 10.12 27.94 11.24
N ASP A 714 10.46 28.56 10.11
CA ASP A 714 11.80 29.04 9.77
C ASP A 714 11.85 30.56 9.58
N GLY A 715 13.06 31.08 9.50
CA GLY A 715 13.37 32.48 9.23
C GLY A 715 14.65 32.62 8.40
N ALA A 716 15.01 33.83 8.01
CA ALA A 716 16.22 34.07 7.21
C ALA A 716 17.52 33.70 7.96
N ASP A 717 17.47 33.64 9.28
CA ASP A 717 18.55 33.21 10.18
C ASP A 717 17.99 32.53 11.45
N SER A 718 18.90 32.16 12.36
CA SER A 718 18.55 31.51 13.64
C SER A 718 17.71 32.41 14.56
N ASP A 719 17.92 33.73 14.54
CA ASP A 719 17.17 34.65 15.38
C ASP A 719 15.73 34.77 14.87
N GLU A 720 15.52 34.87 13.56
CA GLU A 720 14.19 34.87 12.94
C GLU A 720 13.48 33.51 13.11
N THR A 721 14.22 32.40 13.02
CA THR A 721 13.65 31.06 13.25
C THR A 721 13.17 30.90 14.71
N LEU A 722 13.97 31.37 15.67
CA LEU A 722 13.57 31.38 17.08
C LEU A 722 12.38 32.31 17.34
N ALA A 723 12.34 33.45 16.66
CA ALA A 723 11.19 34.35 16.72
C ALA A 723 9.91 33.68 16.22
N ALA A 724 9.96 32.94 15.09
CA ALA A 724 8.83 32.18 14.56
C ALA A 724 8.34 31.08 15.53
N LEU A 725 9.25 30.40 16.23
CA LEU A 725 8.90 29.48 17.32
C LEU A 725 8.22 30.22 18.48
N GLY A 726 8.74 31.39 18.85
CA GLY A 726 8.17 32.24 19.91
C GLY A 726 6.77 32.76 19.59
N GLU A 727 6.48 33.09 18.33
CA GLU A 727 5.13 33.47 17.87
C GLU A 727 4.10 32.35 18.08
N CYS A 728 4.55 31.08 18.04
CA CYS A 728 3.71 29.93 18.33
C CYS A 728 3.54 29.66 19.83
N LEU A 729 4.22 30.40 20.71
CA LEU A 729 4.19 30.23 22.16
C LEU A 729 3.72 31.51 22.90
N PRO A 730 2.54 32.08 22.56
CA PRO A 730 1.98 33.22 23.28
C PRO A 730 1.74 32.85 24.75
N GLY A 731 2.35 33.62 25.66
CA GLY A 731 2.31 33.32 27.11
C GLY A 731 3.50 32.52 27.62
N PHE A 732 4.58 32.41 26.83
CA PHE A 732 5.86 31.87 27.29
C PHE A 732 6.93 32.97 27.37
N GLU A 733 7.88 32.80 28.29
CA GLU A 733 9.10 33.60 28.42
C GLU A 733 10.31 32.74 28.04
N LEU A 734 11.14 33.22 27.11
CA LEU A 734 12.42 32.60 26.78
C LEU A 734 13.40 32.80 27.94
N LEU A 735 13.90 31.70 28.51
CA LEU A 735 14.83 31.70 29.64
C LEU A 735 16.29 31.47 29.25
N HIS A 736 16.53 30.70 28.20
CA HIS A 736 17.86 30.27 27.78
C HIS A 736 17.88 29.95 26.29
N GLU A 737 19.02 30.23 25.66
CA GLU A 737 19.32 29.87 24.28
C GLU A 737 20.79 29.46 24.17
N GLU A 738 21.09 28.40 23.41
CA GLU A 738 22.46 28.00 23.07
C GLU A 738 22.55 27.22 21.77
N ASP A 739 23.71 27.31 21.10
CA ASP A 739 24.08 26.43 19.98
C ASP A 739 24.73 25.15 20.50
N LEU A 740 24.23 24.00 20.03
CA LEU A 740 24.65 22.70 20.52
C LEU A 740 25.17 21.79 19.40
N PRO A 741 26.50 21.66 19.23
CA PRO A 741 27.09 20.80 18.22
C PRO A 741 27.10 19.33 18.64
N PHE A 742 26.59 18.44 17.79
CA PHE A 742 26.63 17.00 17.96
C PHE A 742 26.85 16.27 16.62
N THR A 743 27.12 14.97 16.69
CA THR A 743 27.29 14.13 15.49
C THR A 743 26.42 12.90 15.52
N ILE A 744 25.89 12.53 14.36
CA ILE A 744 25.28 11.23 14.11
C ILE A 744 26.20 10.45 13.17
N ARG A 745 26.61 9.25 13.57
CA ARG A 745 27.41 8.35 12.74
C ARG A 745 26.50 7.39 11.99
N GLU A 746 26.45 7.54 10.67
CA GLU A 746 25.78 6.56 9.80
C GLU A 746 26.70 5.38 9.47
N HIS A 747 27.99 5.65 9.26
CA HIS A 747 28.98 4.68 8.80
C HIS A 747 30.39 5.10 9.25
N ARG A 748 31.36 4.17 9.28
CA ARG A 748 32.77 4.46 9.66
C ARG A 748 33.37 5.73 9.04
N ARG A 749 32.94 6.06 7.82
CA ARG A 749 33.41 7.20 7.02
C ARG A 749 32.31 8.20 6.64
N LYS A 750 31.11 8.09 7.20
CA LYS A 750 29.98 8.99 6.92
C LYS A 750 29.40 9.47 8.25
N TYR A 751 29.48 10.77 8.48
CA TYR A 751 29.06 11.44 9.70
C TYR A 751 28.22 12.64 9.31
N GLU A 752 27.12 12.85 10.03
CA GLU A 752 26.40 14.10 10.04
C GLU A 752 26.91 14.94 11.21
N TYR A 753 27.38 16.15 10.92
CA TYR A 753 27.73 17.14 11.93
C TYR A 753 26.62 18.19 11.99
N ILE A 754 25.99 18.31 13.14
CA ILE A 754 24.76 19.07 13.32
C ILE A 754 24.97 20.06 14.46
N ILE A 755 24.54 21.30 14.27
CA ILE A 755 24.47 22.31 15.33
C ILE A 755 22.99 22.60 15.55
N ALA A 756 22.44 22.15 16.67
CA ALA A 756 21.06 22.46 17.01
C ALA A 756 20.99 23.78 17.77
N GLN A 757 20.03 24.62 17.39
CA GLN A 757 19.60 25.73 18.21
C GLN A 757 18.72 25.18 19.34
N VAL A 758 19.14 25.39 20.58
CA VAL A 758 18.43 24.95 21.78
C VAL A 758 17.82 26.16 22.47
N SER A 759 16.54 26.07 22.82
CA SER A 759 15.82 27.11 23.57
C SER A 759 15.04 26.52 24.73
N VAL A 760 14.97 27.26 25.84
CA VAL A 760 14.19 26.90 27.02
C VAL A 760 13.16 27.98 27.30
N TRP A 761 11.89 27.59 27.31
CA TRP A 761 10.76 28.49 27.49
C TRP A 761 10.02 28.15 28.77
N ARG A 762 9.56 29.17 29.50
CA ARG A 762 8.70 29.01 30.67
C ARG A 762 7.30 29.50 30.38
N LYS A 763 6.30 28.68 30.67
CA LYS A 763 4.90 29.08 30.58
C LYS A 763 4.56 30.05 31.72
N LEU A 764 3.91 31.16 31.41
CA LEU A 764 3.56 32.22 32.37
C LEU A 764 2.34 31.91 33.24
#